data_AF-A0A9X8EF37-F1
#
_entry.id   AF-A0A9X8EF37-F1
#
_cell.length_a   1.000
_cell.length_b   1.000
_cell.length_c   1.000
_cell.angle_alpha   90.00
_cell.angle_beta   90.00
_cell.angle_gamma   90.00
#
_symmetry.space_group_name_H-M   'P 1'
#
loop_
_entity.id
_entity.type
_entity.pdbx_description
1 polymer ?
#
loop_
_entity_poly.entity_id
_entity_poly.type
_entity_poly.pdbx_seq_one_letter_code
_entity_poly.pdbx_strand_id
1 'polypeptide(L)'
;VVHREGLWEQRPLPPLLIEYAAQDVVHLPVAYRAMKARMTDAMYTACLDRSKARATTGATSSAAIRRTLVQMSTYLLQAGGYIHLSTSSALYAKFPELHVLKGRGTLSDFFHTYGPLVTPSIVIVNDKLMLQTMDTAAAMTHLAAFLRLNGGKVAAASLTDFYKAYPGVQTVLKPSKNSSPVAFIKRHGAKGTPPIVVQGASTLVLKSASPTPSPRRPIDGGGEPISPAQLIKTYGRRFAQDKWGVAVTHDATFANVLTVHVPAIQTFVLTNQSTEVVSLRRCFRVATPSSSSSSAKSPFRLTNVGPMTLAPFGGSISVACRFLSNIPGRFHGVVAFEFESATRTLFVIGRVFEGVDCVDAAMDAETRQLIQQGPSRRQKKRHPTQLHFAPPAYSHTPSRNGDMAGFAVPLGRHALPASWSTSAMDTDDLTLTMSNHTRRFQDLLYREEQELLRQQREYDMEHATLHRKTPVLFELAVPGLAEGRPSLVAGDKVLIRHSSSSSSPTFQGTITQVRLDGIYIAMPAAFSRSSAGSLFNVRFVSSRTSTRLEHQGLHAVSADMHTAMLFPSTEQLMVGRQGYRKPSSPTSSSLAPSHTTDLCFSRPINPEQALAIRDIHALVLSSRRRRATSSEEGDGVLLPYLLFGPPGTGKTVTIVEAIIQLLQSPLTKKSSSSMHILVCAPSNAAADNVVARLATQVSADNTMRRVMAFSRRVQDTPASVLPFTTITCDGESTSFVQPSLDELNTTSVLVTTIATGAKLFNWGVQRGFFDLIVFDEAAQATEPAVVAVVGPLATRDTVVVLAGDPKQLGPVVKSTYGVRFGLGKSLMERLLPVYEEAAAAVGHHPPPPTTKHSSPWSTKLVRNYRSHPDILAVPNAQFYDGDLVPSAPTSVTHSLLTWPHLPNPSVPLVFHG
;
A
#
# COMPACT_ATOMS: atom_id res chain seq x y z
N VAL A 1 21.82 14.88 22.71
CA VAL A 1 22.10 13.50 22.27
C VAL A 1 21.79 13.42 20.79
N VAL A 2 22.74 12.96 19.97
CA VAL A 2 22.45 12.58 18.57
C VAL A 2 21.79 11.22 18.62
N HIS A 3 20.53 11.11 18.18
CA HIS A 3 19.99 9.82 17.76
C HIS A 3 20.47 9.57 16.33
N ARG A 4 21.21 8.48 16.15
CA ARG A 4 21.78 8.10 14.85
C ARG A 4 20.67 7.65 13.90
N GLU A 5 20.75 8.11 12.67
CA GLU A 5 20.14 7.44 11.52
C GLU A 5 20.75 6.03 11.38
N GLY A 6 19.98 5.05 10.91
CA GLY A 6 20.49 3.68 10.73
C GLY A 6 19.51 2.51 10.87
N LEU A 7 18.18 2.75 10.96
CA LEU A 7 17.19 1.67 11.10
C LEU A 7 16.24 1.48 9.90
N TRP A 8 16.31 2.36 8.89
CA TRP A 8 15.45 2.29 7.69
C TRP A 8 16.20 1.93 6.39
N GLU A 9 17.53 1.95 6.38
CA GLU A 9 18.34 1.66 5.18
C GLU A 9 18.68 0.17 4.98
N GLN A 10 18.29 -0.71 5.91
CA GLN A 10 18.56 -2.15 5.82
C GLN A 10 17.30 -3.02 5.90
N ARG A 11 16.41 -2.84 4.90
CA ARG A 11 15.60 -3.92 4.28
C ARG A 11 14.83 -3.38 3.08
N PRO A 12 14.87 -4.02 1.89
CA PRO A 12 13.89 -3.73 0.86
C PRO A 12 12.51 -4.15 1.36
N LEU A 13 11.54 -3.23 1.33
CA LEU A 13 10.15 -3.55 1.60
C LEU A 13 9.65 -4.55 0.54
N PRO A 14 9.00 -5.67 0.92
CA PRO A 14 8.48 -6.63 -0.05
C PRO A 14 7.45 -5.98 -0.99
N PRO A 15 7.40 -6.38 -2.28
CA PRO A 15 6.49 -5.79 -3.28
C PRO A 15 5.00 -5.77 -2.88
N LEU A 16 4.59 -6.69 -2.02
CA LEU A 16 3.22 -6.88 -1.53
C LEU A 16 2.60 -5.67 -0.81
N LEU A 17 3.39 -4.70 -0.35
CA LEU A 17 2.87 -3.46 0.28
C LEU A 17 2.56 -2.34 -0.73
N ILE A 18 3.10 -2.40 -1.95
CA ILE A 18 2.84 -1.39 -2.99
C ILE A 18 1.44 -1.59 -3.61
N GLU A 19 0.97 -2.83 -3.74
CA GLU A 19 -0.39 -3.12 -4.22
C GLU A 19 -1.48 -2.52 -3.30
N TYR A 20 -1.22 -2.40 -1.99
CA TYR A 20 -2.15 -1.80 -1.02
C TYR A 20 -2.21 -0.26 -1.10
N ALA A 21 -1.17 0.39 -1.64
CA ALA A 21 -1.12 1.84 -1.83
C ALA A 21 -1.71 2.31 -3.16
N ALA A 22 -2.02 1.39 -4.09
CA ALA A 22 -2.50 1.69 -5.43
C ALA A 22 -4.04 1.71 -5.57
N GLN A 23 -4.78 1.42 -4.50
CA GLN A 23 -6.25 1.49 -4.49
C GLN A 23 -6.70 2.94 -4.30
N ASP A 24 -7.60 3.42 -5.19
CA ASP A 24 -7.93 4.85 -5.36
C ASP A 24 -8.26 5.58 -4.02
N VAL A 25 -7.41 6.57 -3.68
CA VAL A 25 -7.47 7.41 -2.45
C VAL A 25 -8.79 8.22 -2.34
N VAL A 26 -9.63 8.21 -3.37
CA VAL A 26 -10.95 8.85 -3.43
C VAL A 26 -11.90 8.32 -2.34
N HIS A 27 -11.74 7.07 -1.91
CA HIS A 27 -12.68 6.44 -0.97
C HIS A 27 -12.36 6.67 0.51
N LEU A 28 -11.11 6.97 0.90
CA LEU A 28 -10.75 7.16 2.31
C LEU A 28 -11.50 8.33 2.97
N PRO A 29 -11.63 9.52 2.33
CA PRO A 29 -12.41 10.62 2.88
C PRO A 29 -13.92 10.34 2.94
N VAL A 30 -14.45 9.53 2.02
CA VAL A 30 -15.86 9.12 2.01
C VAL A 30 -16.13 8.10 3.13
N ALA A 31 -15.24 7.13 3.29
CA ALA A 31 -15.27 6.19 4.41
C ALA A 31 -15.13 6.92 5.76
N TYR A 32 -14.23 7.92 5.86
CA TYR A 32 -14.08 8.76 7.05
C TYR A 32 -15.31 9.64 7.33
N ARG A 33 -15.95 10.24 6.30
CA ARG A 33 -17.22 10.96 6.48
C ARG A 33 -18.36 10.02 6.91
N ALA A 34 -18.47 8.84 6.31
CA ALA A 34 -19.44 7.82 6.74
C ALA A 34 -19.15 7.34 8.17
N MET A 35 -17.87 7.19 8.53
CA MET A 35 -17.42 6.81 9.88
C MET A 35 -17.76 7.90 10.90
N LYS A 36 -17.55 9.17 10.58
CA LYS A 36 -17.93 10.29 11.45
C LYS A 36 -19.46 10.43 11.54
N ALA A 37 -20.19 10.30 10.44
CA ALA A 37 -21.65 10.40 10.41
C ALA A 37 -22.37 9.26 11.18
N ARG A 38 -21.73 8.10 11.34
CA ARG A 38 -22.24 6.97 12.15
C ARG A 38 -21.82 7.01 13.63
N MET A 39 -20.97 7.96 14.03
CA MET A 39 -20.47 8.06 15.39
C MET A 39 -21.21 9.18 16.13
N THR A 40 -22.16 8.81 16.99
CA THR A 40 -22.89 9.78 17.81
C THR A 40 -22.00 10.37 18.91
N ASP A 41 -22.34 11.56 19.40
CA ASP A 41 -21.61 12.20 20.51
C ASP A 41 -21.60 11.33 21.78
N ALA A 42 -22.67 10.54 22.00
CA ALA A 42 -22.72 9.55 23.07
C ALA A 42 -21.67 8.43 22.88
N MET A 43 -21.48 7.92 21.65
CA MET A 43 -20.43 6.93 21.37
C MET A 43 -19.03 7.53 21.53
N TYR A 44 -18.81 8.77 21.09
CA TYR A 44 -17.55 9.49 21.28
C TYR A 44 -17.24 9.67 22.76
N THR A 45 -18.19 10.19 23.53
CA THR A 45 -18.07 10.43 24.97
C THR A 45 -17.81 9.13 25.74
N ALA A 46 -18.55 8.05 25.44
CA ALA A 46 -18.34 6.74 26.04
C ALA A 46 -16.98 6.11 25.70
N CYS A 47 -16.38 6.41 24.53
CA CYS A 47 -15.00 5.99 24.22
C CYS A 47 -13.98 6.88 24.93
N LEU A 48 -14.21 8.19 24.99
CA LEU A 48 -13.36 9.16 25.68
C LEU A 48 -13.29 8.88 27.19
N ASP A 49 -14.40 8.58 27.84
CA ASP A 49 -14.44 8.34 29.28
C ASP A 49 -13.85 6.97 29.64
N ARG A 50 -14.07 5.94 28.81
CA ARG A 50 -13.33 4.67 28.92
C ARG A 50 -11.83 4.85 28.66
N SER A 51 -11.40 5.84 27.89
CA SER A 51 -9.98 6.19 27.70
C SER A 51 -9.41 6.87 28.97
N LYS A 52 -10.11 7.88 29.52
CA LYS A 52 -9.73 8.57 30.77
C LYS A 52 -9.66 7.63 31.98
N ALA A 53 -10.61 6.70 32.11
CA ALA A 53 -10.64 5.70 33.19
C ALA A 53 -9.50 4.66 33.10
N ARG A 54 -8.97 4.42 31.89
CA ARG A 54 -7.80 3.54 31.67
C ARG A 54 -6.47 4.28 31.92
N ALA A 55 -6.41 5.57 31.63
CA ALA A 55 -5.24 6.40 31.93
C ALA A 55 -4.94 6.52 33.43
N THR A 56 -5.94 6.35 34.30
CA THR A 56 -5.81 6.44 35.77
C THR A 56 -5.35 5.14 36.44
N THR A 57 -5.46 3.98 35.77
CA THR A 57 -5.15 2.66 36.36
C THR A 57 -3.82 2.04 35.93
N GLY A 58 -3.14 2.59 34.92
CA GLY A 58 -1.93 1.99 34.31
C GLY A 58 -0.57 2.62 34.64
N ALA A 59 -0.51 3.66 35.48
CA ALA A 59 0.68 4.52 35.60
C ALA A 59 1.65 4.13 36.73
N THR A 60 2.60 3.23 36.46
CA THR A 60 3.82 3.14 37.28
C THR A 60 4.66 4.40 37.06
N SER A 61 4.52 5.38 37.95
CA SER A 61 5.01 6.75 37.72
C SER A 61 6.52 6.83 37.44
N SER A 62 6.89 7.56 36.39
CA SER A 62 8.28 7.94 36.07
C SER A 62 9.03 8.58 37.26
N ALA A 63 8.29 9.23 38.18
CA ALA A 63 8.86 9.77 39.42
C ALA A 63 9.40 8.69 40.37
N ALA A 64 8.80 7.49 40.40
CA ALA A 64 9.26 6.37 41.23
C ALA A 64 10.57 5.77 40.71
N ILE A 65 10.67 5.56 39.39
CA ILE A 65 11.90 5.11 38.71
C ILE A 65 13.02 6.12 38.98
N ARG A 66 12.76 7.42 38.77
CA ARG A 66 13.77 8.47 38.98
C ARG A 66 14.21 8.59 40.44
N ARG A 67 13.30 8.47 41.41
CA ARG A 67 13.63 8.48 42.85
C ARG A 67 14.59 7.34 43.22
N THR A 68 14.27 6.13 42.78
CA THR A 68 15.10 4.93 43.04
C THR A 68 16.52 5.11 42.48
N LEU A 69 16.64 5.56 41.22
CA LEU A 69 17.95 5.77 40.58
C LEU A 69 18.83 6.82 41.28
N VAL A 70 18.24 7.88 41.87
CA VAL A 70 18.98 8.89 42.65
C VAL A 70 19.49 8.32 43.98
N GLN A 71 18.73 7.44 44.63
CA GLN A 71 19.18 6.75 45.83
C GLN A 71 20.31 5.76 45.49
N MET A 72 20.23 5.09 44.33
CA MET A 72 21.27 4.18 43.85
C MET A 72 22.59 4.89 43.47
N SER A 73 22.55 6.05 42.81
CA SER A 73 23.78 6.82 42.52
C SER A 73 24.48 7.28 43.81
N THR A 74 23.70 7.67 44.81
CA THR A 74 24.20 8.02 46.15
C THR A 74 24.86 6.82 46.84
N TYR A 75 24.25 5.64 46.75
CA TYR A 75 24.84 4.40 47.29
C TYR A 75 26.13 3.99 46.57
N LEU A 76 26.17 4.10 45.23
CA LEU A 76 27.38 3.83 44.44
C LEU A 76 28.54 4.75 44.83
N LEU A 77 28.30 6.03 45.12
CA LEU A 77 29.32 6.95 45.64
C LEU A 77 29.88 6.48 46.99
N GLN A 78 29.01 6.04 47.91
CA GLN A 78 29.41 5.53 49.23
C GLN A 78 30.17 4.19 49.15
N ALA A 79 29.87 3.37 48.13
CA ALA A 79 30.51 2.06 47.91
C ALA A 79 31.85 2.13 47.14
N GLY A 80 32.44 3.31 46.96
CA GLY A 80 33.72 3.48 46.24
C GLY A 80 33.60 3.63 44.72
N GLY A 81 32.40 3.92 44.21
CA GLY A 81 32.15 4.29 42.82
C GLY A 81 31.68 3.17 41.88
N TYR A 82 31.75 1.90 42.30
CA TYR A 82 31.24 0.76 41.52
C TYR A 82 30.82 -0.44 42.39
N ILE A 83 29.94 -1.29 41.86
CA ILE A 83 29.54 -2.59 42.43
C ILE A 83 29.51 -3.66 41.33
N HIS A 84 29.89 -4.90 41.62
CA HIS A 84 29.76 -6.02 40.69
C HIS A 84 28.33 -6.58 40.62
N LEU A 85 27.83 -6.87 39.43
CA LEU A 85 26.50 -7.44 39.21
C LEU A 85 26.44 -8.93 39.58
N SER A 86 27.56 -9.65 39.54
CA SER A 86 27.69 -10.98 40.16
C SER A 86 27.34 -11.01 41.66
N THR A 87 27.44 -9.88 42.38
CA THR A 87 26.98 -9.70 43.77
C THR A 87 25.57 -9.10 43.90
N SER A 88 24.70 -9.28 42.89
CA SER A 88 23.38 -8.62 42.81
C SER A 88 22.39 -8.91 43.96
N SER A 89 22.58 -9.96 44.76
CA SER A 89 21.75 -10.22 45.96
C SER A 89 21.77 -9.05 46.96
N ALA A 90 22.94 -8.43 47.17
CA ALA A 90 23.07 -7.25 48.02
C ALA A 90 22.42 -5.99 47.43
N LEU A 91 22.28 -5.93 46.10
CA LEU A 91 21.60 -4.83 45.40
C LEU A 91 20.08 -4.90 45.63
N TYR A 92 19.48 -6.08 45.46
CA TYR A 92 18.04 -6.30 45.68
C TYR A 92 17.64 -6.20 47.16
N ALA A 93 18.51 -6.64 48.09
CA ALA A 93 18.28 -6.45 49.53
C ALA A 93 18.19 -4.97 49.94
N LYS A 94 18.85 -4.07 49.20
CA LYS A 94 18.87 -2.63 49.49
C LYS A 94 17.85 -1.81 48.69
N PHE A 95 17.40 -2.32 47.54
CA PHE A 95 16.45 -1.69 46.63
C PHE A 95 15.40 -2.73 46.13
N PRO A 96 14.55 -3.28 47.02
CA PRO A 96 13.63 -4.37 46.69
C PRO A 96 12.63 -4.01 45.58
N GLU A 97 12.25 -2.72 45.47
CA GLU A 97 11.37 -2.18 44.43
C GLU A 97 11.89 -2.39 43.00
N LEU A 98 13.19 -2.64 42.79
CA LEU A 98 13.75 -3.01 41.48
C LEU A 98 13.04 -4.23 40.86
N HIS A 99 12.56 -5.18 41.67
CA HIS A 99 11.80 -6.33 41.17
C HIS A 99 10.49 -5.93 40.47
N VAL A 100 9.83 -4.89 40.97
CA VAL A 100 8.57 -4.37 40.43
C VAL A 100 8.85 -3.42 39.26
N LEU A 101 9.82 -2.52 39.42
CA LEU A 101 10.14 -1.48 38.43
C LEU A 101 10.76 -2.02 37.14
N LYS A 102 11.48 -3.16 37.18
CA LYS A 102 12.04 -3.80 35.96
C LYS A 102 11.03 -4.67 35.19
N GLY A 103 9.89 -5.01 35.81
CA GLY A 103 8.95 -5.98 35.27
C GLY A 103 9.59 -7.35 34.98
N ARG A 104 9.39 -7.89 33.77
CA ARG A 104 9.94 -9.18 33.33
C ARG A 104 11.34 -9.09 32.67
N GLY A 105 11.97 -7.92 32.63
CA GLY A 105 13.27 -7.69 31.96
C GLY A 105 14.49 -7.98 32.84
N THR A 106 15.69 -7.91 32.26
CA THR A 106 16.96 -8.06 33.01
C THR A 106 17.37 -6.76 33.72
N LEU A 107 18.26 -6.87 34.71
CA LEU A 107 18.91 -5.71 35.32
C LEU A 107 19.67 -4.85 34.29
N SER A 108 20.28 -5.49 33.29
CA SER A 108 21.08 -4.78 32.29
C SER A 108 20.19 -3.89 31.42
N ASP A 109 19.07 -4.43 30.93
CA ASP A 109 18.12 -3.67 30.10
C ASP A 109 17.56 -2.46 30.85
N PHE A 110 17.23 -2.65 32.14
CA PHE A 110 16.75 -1.58 33.01
C PHE A 110 17.78 -0.44 33.15
N PHE A 111 19.04 -0.75 33.46
CA PHE A 111 20.07 0.29 33.62
C PHE A 111 20.55 0.90 32.30
N HIS A 112 20.57 0.16 31.19
CA HIS A 112 20.80 0.76 29.87
C HIS A 112 19.70 1.74 29.47
N THR A 113 18.45 1.45 29.85
CA THR A 113 17.28 2.30 29.50
C THR A 113 17.19 3.53 30.40
N TYR A 114 17.33 3.36 31.72
CA TYR A 114 17.01 4.41 32.69
C TYR A 114 18.24 4.99 33.45
N GLY A 115 19.38 4.28 33.48
CA GLY A 115 20.61 4.75 34.14
C GLY A 115 21.15 6.12 33.67
N PRO A 116 21.00 6.50 32.37
CA PRO A 116 21.33 7.84 31.89
C PRO A 116 20.43 8.98 32.42
N LEU A 117 19.30 8.69 33.07
CA LEU A 117 18.32 9.72 33.52
C LEU A 117 18.69 10.40 34.85
N VAL A 118 19.80 9.98 35.46
CA VAL A 118 20.39 10.58 36.68
C VAL A 118 21.80 11.08 36.39
N THR A 119 22.31 11.96 37.28
CA THR A 119 23.63 12.56 37.14
C THR A 119 24.36 12.51 38.49
N PRO A 120 25.61 12.01 38.57
CA PRO A 120 26.35 11.34 37.48
C PRO A 120 25.62 10.08 36.98
N SER A 121 25.71 9.81 35.68
CA SER A 121 24.97 8.73 35.04
C SER A 121 25.47 7.36 35.50
N ILE A 122 24.53 6.45 35.73
CA ILE A 122 24.82 5.06 36.11
C ILE A 122 24.93 4.24 34.83
N VAL A 123 26.06 3.53 34.67
CA VAL A 123 26.35 2.68 33.51
C VAL A 123 26.84 1.30 33.93
N ILE A 124 26.63 0.30 33.08
CA ILE A 124 27.19 -1.04 33.24
C ILE A 124 28.38 -1.20 32.29
N VAL A 125 29.54 -1.58 32.84
CA VAL A 125 30.78 -1.84 32.10
C VAL A 125 31.44 -3.08 32.69
N ASN A 126 31.67 -4.12 31.88
CA ASN A 126 32.37 -5.35 32.27
C ASN A 126 31.89 -5.94 33.61
N ASP A 127 30.59 -6.24 33.71
CA ASP A 127 29.90 -6.74 34.92
C ASP A 127 29.93 -5.80 36.15
N LYS A 128 30.31 -4.52 35.99
CA LYS A 128 30.29 -3.51 37.05
C LYS A 128 29.27 -2.42 36.76
N LEU A 129 28.41 -2.14 37.75
CA LEU A 129 27.55 -0.96 37.79
C LEU A 129 28.35 0.21 38.39
N MET A 130 28.54 1.32 37.66
CA MET A 130 29.41 2.43 38.07
C MET A 130 28.95 3.81 37.58
N LEU A 131 29.61 4.87 38.07
CA LEU A 131 29.35 6.26 37.75
C LEU A 131 30.40 6.84 36.78
N GLN A 132 29.97 7.65 35.81
CA GLN A 132 30.82 8.15 34.72
C GLN A 132 31.39 9.57 34.97
N THR A 133 32.69 9.79 34.76
CA THR A 133 33.41 11.07 34.99
C THR A 133 34.20 11.58 33.76
N MET A 134 34.35 12.91 33.59
CA MET A 134 34.95 13.57 32.41
C MET A 134 36.50 13.66 32.42
N ASP A 135 37.11 13.76 31.23
CA ASP A 135 38.56 13.93 31.02
C ASP A 135 39.02 15.35 30.62
N THR A 136 40.35 15.53 30.55
CA THR A 136 41.04 16.80 30.25
C THR A 136 40.87 17.29 28.80
N ALA A 137 40.76 16.39 27.82
CA ALA A 137 40.66 16.76 26.39
C ALA A 137 39.23 17.23 26.06
N ALA A 138 38.22 16.55 26.61
CA ALA A 138 36.84 17.00 26.57
C ALA A 138 36.68 18.38 27.23
N ALA A 139 37.24 18.57 28.43
CA ALA A 139 37.17 19.85 29.15
C ALA A 139 37.76 21.04 28.34
N MET A 140 38.89 20.85 27.66
CA MET A 140 39.48 21.89 26.80
C MET A 140 38.65 22.15 25.54
N THR A 141 38.02 21.12 24.97
CA THR A 141 37.17 21.26 23.78
C THR A 141 35.90 22.06 24.08
N HIS A 142 35.25 21.80 25.22
CA HIS A 142 34.09 22.58 25.67
C HIS A 142 34.47 24.03 26.01
N LEU A 143 35.64 24.26 26.62
CA LEU A 143 36.12 25.61 26.90
C LEU A 143 36.43 26.40 25.61
N ALA A 144 37.01 25.76 24.59
CA ALA A 144 37.25 26.40 23.30
C ALA A 144 35.94 26.79 22.58
N ALA A 145 34.91 25.93 22.67
CA ALA A 145 33.57 26.23 22.16
C ALA A 145 32.92 27.41 22.92
N PHE A 146 33.00 27.43 24.25
CA PHE A 146 32.50 28.54 25.06
C PHE A 146 33.20 29.86 24.73
N LEU A 147 34.52 29.85 24.51
CA LEU A 147 35.27 31.03 24.08
C LEU A 147 34.85 31.51 22.68
N ARG A 148 34.59 30.60 21.71
CA ARG A 148 34.07 30.99 20.38
C ARG A 148 32.74 31.76 20.49
N LEU A 149 31.81 31.24 21.30
CA LEU A 149 30.48 31.83 21.50
C LEU A 149 30.54 33.21 22.17
N ASN A 150 31.58 33.49 22.96
CA ASN A 150 31.81 34.76 23.64
C ASN A 150 32.84 35.64 22.91
N GLY A 151 32.78 35.71 21.57
CA GLY A 151 33.61 36.61 20.77
C GLY A 151 35.11 36.28 20.76
N GLY A 152 35.49 35.04 21.07
CA GLY A 152 36.86 34.53 21.03
C GLY A 152 37.74 34.89 22.23
N LYS A 153 37.23 35.65 23.22
CA LYS A 153 37.98 36.10 24.40
C LYS A 153 37.12 36.21 25.67
N VAL A 154 37.54 35.63 26.79
CA VAL A 154 36.84 35.73 28.09
C VAL A 154 37.84 35.85 29.24
N ALA A 155 37.54 36.70 30.23
CA ALA A 155 38.33 36.77 31.46
C ALA A 155 38.14 35.50 32.31
N ALA A 156 39.23 34.92 32.83
CA ALA A 156 39.17 33.67 33.61
C ALA A 156 38.35 33.78 34.91
N ALA A 157 38.15 35.00 35.43
CA ALA A 157 37.25 35.29 36.55
C ALA A 157 35.75 35.14 36.18
N SER A 158 35.40 35.28 34.89
CA SER A 158 34.02 35.21 34.37
C SER A 158 33.58 33.80 33.96
N LEU A 159 34.34 32.75 34.33
CA LEU A 159 34.00 31.36 33.99
C LEU A 159 32.81 30.78 34.79
N THR A 160 32.17 31.56 35.64
CA THR A 160 31.01 31.14 36.45
C THR A 160 29.90 30.50 35.61
N ASP A 161 29.54 31.11 34.49
CA ASP A 161 28.46 30.59 33.64
C ASP A 161 28.90 29.38 32.79
N PHE A 162 30.19 29.26 32.50
CA PHE A 162 30.77 28.04 31.93
C PHE A 162 30.68 26.86 32.92
N TYR A 163 30.97 27.08 34.20
CA TYR A 163 30.83 26.03 35.23
C TYR A 163 29.36 25.63 35.49
N LYS A 164 28.41 26.56 35.36
CA LYS A 164 26.96 26.23 35.38
C LYS A 164 26.55 25.40 34.16
N ALA A 165 27.05 25.74 32.97
CA ALA A 165 26.73 25.03 31.73
C ALA A 165 27.34 23.62 31.66
N TYR A 166 28.48 23.39 32.34
CA TYR A 166 29.19 22.10 32.36
C TYR A 166 29.53 21.65 33.79
N PRO A 167 28.55 21.16 34.57
CA PRO A 167 28.77 20.67 35.92
C PRO A 167 29.85 19.57 35.97
N GLY A 168 30.72 19.62 36.97
CA GLY A 168 31.81 18.65 37.15
C GLY A 168 33.13 19.02 36.46
N VAL A 169 33.14 19.82 35.38
CA VAL A 169 34.37 20.31 34.70
C VAL A 169 35.30 21.09 35.65
N GLN A 170 34.73 21.69 36.70
CA GLN A 170 35.49 22.34 37.78
C GLN A 170 36.49 21.40 38.49
N THR A 171 36.24 20.10 38.58
CA THR A 171 37.19 19.14 39.17
C THR A 171 38.41 18.87 38.29
N VAL A 172 38.27 19.10 36.97
CA VAL A 172 39.36 19.00 35.98
C VAL A 172 40.11 20.33 35.87
N LEU A 173 39.41 21.47 35.83
CA LEU A 173 40.03 22.80 35.69
C LEU A 173 40.56 23.40 37.00
N LYS A 174 40.08 22.91 38.15
CA LYS A 174 40.55 23.26 39.50
C LYS A 174 40.69 21.98 40.36
N PRO A 175 41.69 21.12 40.09
CA PRO A 175 41.84 19.83 40.78
C PRO A 175 42.17 19.95 42.29
N SER A 176 42.51 21.15 42.80
CA SER A 176 42.63 21.43 44.23
C SER A 176 42.13 22.84 44.59
N LYS A 177 41.78 23.08 45.87
CA LYS A 177 41.23 24.36 46.34
C LYS A 177 42.11 25.58 46.03
N ASN A 178 43.43 25.40 45.91
CA ASN A 178 44.39 26.47 45.62
C ASN A 178 44.82 26.52 44.13
N SER A 179 44.23 25.70 43.26
CA SER A 179 44.60 25.65 41.84
C SER A 179 43.86 26.69 41.00
N SER A 180 44.60 27.44 40.18
CA SER A 180 44.05 28.44 39.26
C SER A 180 43.73 27.82 37.89
N PRO A 181 42.52 28.06 37.32
CA PRO A 181 42.19 27.65 35.95
C PRO A 181 43.19 28.17 34.92
N VAL A 182 43.74 29.37 35.16
CA VAL A 182 44.75 30.00 34.29
C VAL A 182 46.02 29.15 34.23
N ALA A 183 46.46 28.57 35.35
CA ALA A 183 47.63 27.69 35.38
C ALA A 183 47.37 26.36 34.66
N PHE A 184 46.18 25.78 34.84
CA PHE A 184 45.78 24.56 34.15
C PHE A 184 45.68 24.75 32.62
N ILE A 185 45.08 25.88 32.18
CA ILE A 185 44.96 26.23 30.77
C ILE A 185 46.32 26.58 30.15
N LYS A 186 47.24 27.23 30.88
CA LYS A 186 48.64 27.38 30.41
C LYS A 186 49.33 26.04 30.15
N ARG A 187 48.99 24.99 30.90
CA ARG A 187 49.58 23.65 30.77
C ARG A 187 48.92 22.76 29.71
N HIS A 188 47.64 22.98 29.42
CA HIS A 188 46.82 22.06 28.61
C HIS A 188 46.00 22.71 27.48
N GLY A 189 45.96 24.04 27.37
CA GLY A 189 45.15 24.78 26.38
C GLY A 189 45.52 24.52 24.91
N ALA A 190 46.74 24.05 24.66
CA ALA A 190 47.16 23.57 23.34
C ALA A 190 46.42 22.31 22.86
N LYS A 191 45.73 21.58 23.76
CA LYS A 191 44.87 20.43 23.43
C LYS A 191 43.46 20.83 22.95
N GLY A 192 43.11 22.11 22.97
CA GLY A 192 41.85 22.63 22.43
C GLY A 192 41.93 22.93 20.94
N THR A 193 40.79 22.88 20.24
CA THR A 193 40.65 23.18 18.80
C THR A 193 39.62 24.30 18.57
N PRO A 194 40.05 25.58 18.49
CA PRO A 194 41.41 26.05 18.30
C PRO A 194 42.19 26.08 19.63
N PRO A 195 43.53 26.15 19.59
CA PRO A 195 44.33 26.29 20.79
C PRO A 195 43.93 27.50 21.62
N ILE A 196 43.74 27.27 22.92
CA ILE A 196 43.41 28.31 23.90
C ILE A 196 44.72 28.82 24.51
N VAL A 197 44.94 30.13 24.45
CA VAL A 197 46.09 30.79 25.07
C VAL A 197 45.65 31.80 26.13
N VAL A 198 46.49 32.02 27.13
CA VAL A 198 46.29 33.08 28.12
C VAL A 198 47.03 34.33 27.65
N GLN A 199 46.29 35.42 27.43
CA GLN A 199 46.81 36.73 27.07
C GLN A 199 46.74 37.67 28.30
N GLY A 200 47.85 38.34 28.62
CA GLY A 200 47.97 39.13 29.85
C GLY A 200 47.93 38.27 31.11
N ALA A 201 47.46 38.85 32.22
CA ALA A 201 47.43 38.16 33.52
C ALA A 201 46.33 37.08 33.63
N SER A 202 45.17 37.29 33.00
CA SER A 202 43.96 36.50 33.29
C SER A 202 42.93 36.37 32.15
N THR A 203 43.27 36.70 30.90
CA THR A 203 42.31 36.61 29.77
C THR A 203 42.59 35.39 28.90
N LEU A 204 41.55 34.62 28.58
CA LEU A 204 41.62 33.43 27.72
C LEU A 204 41.22 33.82 26.29
N VAL A 205 42.01 33.46 25.28
CA VAL A 205 41.82 33.89 23.89
C VAL A 205 42.07 32.75 22.91
N LEU A 206 41.31 32.73 21.81
CA LEU A 206 41.51 31.82 20.68
C LEU A 206 42.48 32.40 19.64
N LYS A 207 43.44 31.60 19.16
CA LYS A 207 44.45 32.04 18.19
C LYS A 207 44.00 31.80 16.74
N SER A 208 43.89 32.85 15.92
CA SER A 208 43.46 32.81 14.50
C SER A 208 44.51 33.34 13.52
N ALA A 209 44.52 32.84 12.28
CA ALA A 209 45.38 33.31 11.17
C ALA A 209 44.71 34.42 10.31
N SER A 210 45.49 35.14 9.51
CA SER A 210 45.16 36.47 8.93
C SER A 210 44.70 36.50 7.44
N PRO A 211 43.97 37.55 6.97
CA PRO A 211 43.36 37.64 5.60
C PRO A 211 43.68 38.91 4.76
N THR A 212 43.25 38.98 3.47
CA THR A 212 42.80 40.13 2.58
C THR A 212 43.02 39.85 1.05
N PRO A 213 42.58 40.68 0.04
CA PRO A 213 41.19 41.02 -0.39
C PRO A 213 40.91 40.97 -1.95
N SER A 214 39.72 41.40 -2.41
CA SER A 214 39.15 41.39 -3.81
C SER A 214 38.96 42.83 -4.42
N PRO A 215 38.21 43.17 -5.53
CA PRO A 215 37.38 42.43 -6.54
C PRO A 215 37.43 42.94 -8.05
N ARG A 216 36.61 42.41 -8.99
CA ARG A 216 36.02 43.10 -10.20
C ARG A 216 34.90 42.31 -10.96
N ARG A 217 33.96 43.02 -11.62
CA ARG A 217 32.80 42.63 -12.52
C ARG A 217 32.63 43.82 -13.55
N PRO A 218 31.72 43.88 -14.56
CA PRO A 218 30.71 42.94 -15.13
C PRO A 218 30.69 42.85 -16.70
N ILE A 219 29.70 42.19 -17.32
CA ILE A 219 28.82 42.65 -18.45
C ILE A 219 27.78 41.57 -18.84
N ASP A 220 26.68 41.98 -19.46
CA ASP A 220 25.39 41.29 -19.60
C ASP A 220 25.23 40.17 -20.64
N GLY A 221 24.07 39.50 -20.57
CA GLY A 221 23.54 38.63 -21.62
C GLY A 221 22.05 38.34 -21.41
N GLY A 222 21.18 39.21 -21.94
CA GLY A 222 19.73 39.01 -21.92
C GLY A 222 19.31 38.01 -23.00
N GLY A 223 18.58 36.96 -22.61
CA GLY A 223 17.97 35.99 -23.52
C GLY A 223 16.53 35.71 -23.13
N GLU A 224 15.67 35.43 -24.12
CA GLU A 224 14.26 35.10 -23.90
C GLU A 224 14.08 34.01 -22.83
N PRO A 225 12.98 34.05 -22.05
CA PRO A 225 12.74 33.05 -21.01
C PRO A 225 12.53 31.67 -21.63
N ILE A 226 13.48 30.77 -21.39
CA ILE A 226 13.47 29.38 -21.85
C ILE A 226 12.17 28.71 -21.40
N SER A 227 11.46 28.07 -22.34
CA SER A 227 10.15 27.46 -22.07
C SER A 227 10.23 26.38 -20.99
N PRO A 228 9.16 26.14 -20.19
CA PRO A 228 9.18 25.06 -19.19
C PRO A 228 9.35 23.69 -19.86
N ALA A 229 8.84 23.52 -21.08
CA ALA A 229 9.04 22.31 -21.86
C ALA A 229 10.52 22.06 -22.15
N GLN A 230 11.31 23.09 -22.51
CA GLN A 230 12.76 22.96 -22.68
C GLN A 230 13.48 22.74 -21.35
N LEU A 231 13.16 23.48 -20.28
CA LEU A 231 13.80 23.29 -18.97
C LEU A 231 13.54 21.89 -18.38
N ILE A 232 12.32 21.36 -18.54
CA ILE A 232 11.96 20.00 -18.10
C ILE A 232 12.56 18.95 -19.06
N LYS A 233 12.67 19.21 -20.37
CA LYS A 233 13.33 18.30 -21.33
C LYS A 233 14.85 18.22 -21.10
N THR A 234 15.50 19.32 -20.73
CA THR A 234 16.94 19.38 -20.47
C THR A 234 17.32 18.83 -19.09
N TYR A 235 16.48 18.99 -18.07
CA TYR A 235 16.83 18.61 -16.69
C TYR A 235 15.96 17.51 -16.06
N GLY A 236 14.82 17.13 -16.64
CA GLY A 236 13.94 16.06 -16.14
C GLY A 236 13.48 16.25 -14.69
N ARG A 237 13.40 15.16 -13.91
CA ARG A 237 13.14 15.23 -12.45
C ARG A 237 14.15 16.12 -11.70
N ARG A 238 15.34 16.36 -12.26
CA ARG A 238 16.32 17.27 -11.67
C ARG A 238 15.84 18.73 -11.74
N PHE A 239 14.89 19.12 -12.60
CA PHE A 239 14.43 20.53 -12.68
C PHE A 239 14.01 21.11 -11.33
N ALA A 240 13.26 20.35 -10.53
CA ALA A 240 12.81 20.76 -9.19
C ALA A 240 13.77 20.35 -8.05
N GLN A 241 14.85 19.62 -8.34
CA GLN A 241 15.84 19.26 -7.32
C GLN A 241 16.82 20.41 -7.09
N ASP A 242 17.28 20.52 -5.85
CA ASP A 242 18.41 21.35 -5.46
C ASP A 242 19.71 20.84 -6.10
N LYS A 243 20.64 21.73 -6.44
CA LYS A 243 21.81 21.42 -7.29
C LYS A 243 23.01 22.27 -6.92
N TRP A 244 24.20 21.71 -7.16
CA TRP A 244 25.47 22.43 -6.95
C TRP A 244 25.56 23.06 -5.55
N GLY A 245 25.03 22.35 -4.54
CA GLY A 245 24.89 22.82 -3.17
C GLY A 245 23.91 23.98 -2.94
N VAL A 246 23.25 24.53 -3.96
CA VAL A 246 22.20 25.54 -3.76
C VAL A 246 20.85 24.88 -3.52
N ALA A 247 20.25 25.19 -2.38
CA ALA A 247 18.91 24.80 -2.00
C ALA A 247 17.92 25.95 -2.16
N VAL A 248 16.77 25.70 -2.78
CA VAL A 248 15.68 26.69 -2.89
C VAL A 248 14.53 26.27 -1.98
N THR A 249 14.43 26.84 -0.80
CA THR A 249 13.32 26.57 0.11
C THR A 249 12.24 27.64 -0.02
N HIS A 250 11.07 27.41 0.56
CA HIS A 250 10.04 28.45 0.74
C HIS A 250 9.50 28.37 2.17
N ASP A 251 9.06 29.51 2.67
CA ASP A 251 8.56 29.65 4.04
C ASP A 251 7.23 28.93 4.34
N ALA A 252 6.58 28.34 3.32
CA ALA A 252 5.31 27.60 3.42
C ALA A 252 4.12 28.37 4.03
N THR A 253 4.29 29.67 4.27
CA THR A 253 3.29 30.64 4.75
C THR A 253 2.18 30.93 3.72
N PHE A 254 2.43 30.59 2.45
CA PHE A 254 1.53 30.82 1.34
C PHE A 254 0.36 29.84 1.39
N ALA A 255 -0.73 30.26 2.04
CA ALA A 255 -1.88 29.42 2.29
C ALA A 255 -2.49 28.85 1.00
N ASN A 256 -2.88 27.57 1.05
CA ASN A 256 -3.58 26.89 -0.04
C ASN A 256 -4.95 27.53 -0.37
N VAL A 257 -5.47 28.40 0.51
CA VAL A 257 -6.65 29.24 0.25
C VAL A 257 -6.31 30.70 0.51
N LEU A 258 -6.55 31.53 -0.50
CA LEU A 258 -6.37 32.97 -0.51
C LEU A 258 -7.70 33.65 -0.82
N THR A 259 -7.77 34.96 -0.59
CA THR A 259 -9.00 35.74 -0.83
C THR A 259 -8.81 36.66 -2.04
N VAL A 260 -9.84 36.74 -2.90
CA VAL A 260 -9.84 37.68 -4.03
C VAL A 260 -9.59 39.12 -3.56
N HIS A 261 -8.89 39.89 -4.38
CA HIS A 261 -8.43 41.26 -4.08
C HIS A 261 -7.45 41.40 -2.88
N VAL A 262 -7.18 40.35 -2.10
CA VAL A 262 -6.19 40.35 -1.03
C VAL A 262 -4.83 39.85 -1.57
N PRO A 263 -3.75 40.65 -1.49
CA PRO A 263 -2.45 40.21 -1.95
C PRO A 263 -1.77 39.28 -0.94
N ALA A 264 -1.26 38.14 -1.41
CA ALA A 264 -0.45 37.20 -0.64
C ALA A 264 1.00 37.20 -1.14
N ILE A 265 1.95 36.78 -0.31
CA ILE A 265 3.38 36.69 -0.67
C ILE A 265 3.92 35.33 -0.23
N GLN A 266 4.52 34.57 -1.16
CA GLN A 266 5.43 33.48 -0.84
C GLN A 266 6.85 34.04 -0.82
N THR A 267 7.65 33.70 0.19
CA THR A 267 9.07 34.01 0.21
C THR A 267 9.90 32.76 -0.06
N PHE A 268 10.67 32.77 -1.15
CA PHE A 268 11.66 31.74 -1.45
C PHE A 268 13.00 32.08 -0.81
N VAL A 269 13.57 31.17 -0.03
CA VAL A 269 14.89 31.32 0.59
C VAL A 269 15.89 30.44 -0.16
N LEU A 270 16.70 31.11 -0.98
CA LEU A 270 17.79 30.54 -1.77
C LEU A 270 19.02 30.42 -0.86
N THR A 271 19.53 29.22 -0.59
CA THR A 271 20.64 28.98 0.34
C THR A 271 21.77 28.24 -0.35
N ASN A 272 22.96 28.84 -0.44
CA ASN A 272 24.14 28.19 -1.01
C ASN A 272 24.91 27.40 0.05
N GLN A 273 24.72 26.08 0.07
CA GLN A 273 25.42 25.13 0.94
C GLN A 273 26.71 24.58 0.30
N SER A 274 27.09 25.04 -0.91
CA SER A 274 28.33 24.61 -1.56
C SER A 274 29.56 25.29 -0.96
N THR A 275 30.73 24.76 -1.30
CA THR A 275 32.04 25.33 -0.97
C THR A 275 32.45 26.48 -1.90
N GLU A 276 31.68 26.76 -2.94
CA GLU A 276 31.96 27.78 -3.96
C GLU A 276 30.98 28.95 -3.88
N VAL A 277 31.38 30.09 -4.42
CA VAL A 277 30.50 31.26 -4.57
C VAL A 277 29.53 30.97 -5.73
N VAL A 278 28.23 31.14 -5.50
CA VAL A 278 27.21 30.99 -6.55
C VAL A 278 26.44 32.29 -6.69
N SER A 279 26.25 32.77 -7.92
CA SER A 279 25.42 33.94 -8.19
C SER A 279 24.05 33.56 -8.75
N LEU A 280 22.97 34.02 -8.14
CA LEU A 280 21.67 34.09 -8.79
C LEU A 280 21.78 35.13 -9.92
N ARG A 281 21.58 34.70 -11.16
CA ARG A 281 21.57 35.61 -12.32
C ARG A 281 20.21 36.29 -12.50
N ARG A 282 19.12 35.53 -12.37
CA ARG A 282 17.74 36.01 -12.47
C ARG A 282 16.74 35.00 -11.88
N CYS A 283 15.58 35.49 -11.48
CA CYS A 283 14.38 34.68 -11.21
C CYS A 283 13.28 35.03 -12.21
N PHE A 284 12.55 34.04 -12.73
CA PHE A 284 11.46 34.28 -13.68
C PHE A 284 10.30 33.29 -13.52
N ARG A 285 9.09 33.74 -13.85
CA ARG A 285 7.90 32.87 -13.92
C ARG A 285 7.98 32.04 -15.20
N VAL A 286 7.77 30.74 -15.08
CA VAL A 286 7.84 29.81 -16.22
C VAL A 286 6.45 29.65 -16.83
N ALA A 287 6.30 29.92 -18.12
CA ALA A 287 4.99 30.01 -18.79
C ALA A 287 4.44 28.63 -19.18
N THR A 288 3.44 28.12 -18.46
CA THR A 288 2.83 26.81 -18.71
C THR A 288 2.02 26.79 -20.02
N PRO A 289 1.91 25.64 -20.73
CA PRO A 289 1.23 25.55 -22.03
C PRO A 289 -0.25 25.98 -22.04
N SER A 290 -0.88 26.05 -20.87
CA SER A 290 -2.25 26.55 -20.68
C SER A 290 -2.41 28.08 -20.75
N SER A 291 -1.32 28.86 -20.67
CA SER A 291 -1.36 30.33 -20.63
C SER A 291 -0.94 30.99 -21.95
N SER A 292 -1.63 30.65 -23.04
CA SER A 292 -1.43 31.26 -24.37
C SER A 292 -2.22 32.56 -24.56
N SER A 293 -1.96 33.58 -23.73
CA SER A 293 -2.26 34.99 -24.06
C SER A 293 -1.66 35.97 -23.03
N SER A 294 -0.76 36.85 -23.47
CA SER A 294 -0.20 38.02 -22.74
C SER A 294 0.39 37.79 -21.33
N SER A 295 1.60 38.28 -21.09
CA SER A 295 2.27 38.22 -19.78
C SER A 295 1.52 38.94 -18.65
N ALA A 296 0.54 39.79 -18.97
CA ALA A 296 -0.19 40.65 -18.05
C ALA A 296 -1.23 39.95 -17.14
N LYS A 297 -1.69 38.74 -17.48
CA LYS A 297 -2.85 38.07 -16.84
C LYS A 297 -2.51 36.90 -15.89
N SER A 298 -1.27 36.77 -15.43
CA SER A 298 -0.97 35.85 -14.33
C SER A 298 -1.12 36.57 -12.98
N PRO A 299 -1.83 35.98 -11.99
CA PRO A 299 -1.94 36.58 -10.66
C PRO A 299 -0.62 36.55 -9.88
N PHE A 300 0.36 35.72 -10.30
CA PHE A 300 1.70 35.65 -9.71
C PHE A 300 2.65 36.68 -10.36
N ARG A 301 3.21 37.58 -9.54
CA ARG A 301 4.25 38.55 -9.92
C ARG A 301 5.47 38.42 -9.02
N LEU A 302 6.65 38.33 -9.60
CA LEU A 302 7.92 38.34 -8.87
C LEU A 302 8.37 39.79 -8.63
N THR A 303 8.92 40.07 -7.45
CA THR A 303 9.73 41.28 -7.27
C THR A 303 10.99 41.15 -8.11
N ASN A 304 11.40 42.20 -8.82
CA ASN A 304 12.51 42.11 -9.77
C ASN A 304 13.85 42.00 -9.00
N VAL A 305 14.49 40.84 -9.06
CA VAL A 305 15.76 40.56 -8.35
C VAL A 305 16.90 40.62 -9.35
N GLY A 306 17.76 41.63 -9.21
CA GLY A 306 19.01 41.74 -9.98
C GLY A 306 20.02 40.63 -9.63
N PRO A 307 21.18 40.57 -10.31
CA PRO A 307 22.13 39.47 -10.13
C PRO A 307 22.83 39.50 -8.76
N MET A 308 22.33 38.71 -7.82
CA MET A 308 22.79 38.64 -6.42
C MET A 308 23.72 37.45 -6.17
N THR A 309 24.69 37.61 -5.28
CA THR A 309 25.71 36.59 -4.99
C THR A 309 25.47 35.92 -3.64
N LEU A 310 25.32 34.60 -3.63
CA LEU A 310 25.17 33.76 -2.45
C LEU A 310 26.55 33.27 -1.99
N ALA A 311 26.94 33.67 -0.78
CA ALA A 311 28.19 33.22 -0.16
C ALA A 311 28.23 31.69 0.03
N PRO A 312 29.41 31.05 -0.01
CA PRO A 312 29.54 29.62 0.29
C PRO A 312 29.12 29.33 1.73
N PHE A 313 28.82 28.05 2.03
CA PHE A 313 28.49 27.58 3.39
C PHE A 313 27.37 28.35 4.12
N GLY A 314 26.19 28.39 3.51
CA GLY A 314 24.94 28.85 4.14
C GLY A 314 24.52 30.27 3.78
N GLY A 315 25.17 30.92 2.81
CA GLY A 315 24.72 32.24 2.33
C GLY A 315 23.30 32.17 1.76
N SER A 316 22.37 32.88 2.40
CA SER A 316 20.94 32.82 2.08
C SER A 316 20.38 34.15 1.56
N ILE A 317 19.51 34.11 0.55
CA ILE A 317 18.82 35.27 -0.03
C ILE A 317 17.33 34.98 -0.19
N SER A 318 16.49 35.93 0.24
CA SER A 318 15.03 35.84 0.14
C SER A 318 14.51 36.51 -1.14
N VAL A 319 13.63 35.83 -1.87
CA VAL A 319 12.97 36.33 -3.09
C VAL A 319 11.45 36.23 -2.93
N ALA A 320 10.75 37.36 -3.04
CA ALA A 320 9.31 37.43 -2.87
C ALA A 320 8.55 37.17 -4.18
N CYS A 321 7.57 36.28 -4.13
CA CYS A 321 6.57 36.08 -5.17
C CYS A 321 5.20 36.51 -4.63
N ARG A 322 4.65 37.60 -5.18
CA ARG A 322 3.35 38.14 -4.81
C ARG A 322 2.26 37.52 -5.67
N PHE A 323 1.17 37.08 -5.04
CA PHE A 323 -0.06 36.67 -5.70
C PHE A 323 -1.16 37.70 -5.46
N LEU A 324 -1.92 38.03 -6.51
CA LEU A 324 -3.14 38.81 -6.42
C LEU A 324 -4.07 38.39 -7.57
N SER A 325 -5.22 37.80 -7.24
CA SER A 325 -6.31 37.54 -8.20
C SER A 325 -7.50 38.45 -7.91
N ASN A 326 -8.14 38.94 -8.97
CA ASN A 326 -9.40 39.67 -8.93
C ASN A 326 -10.63 38.77 -9.21
N ILE A 327 -10.42 37.45 -9.33
CA ILE A 327 -11.46 36.45 -9.57
C ILE A 327 -11.20 35.17 -8.74
N PRO A 328 -12.26 34.48 -8.27
CA PRO A 328 -12.11 33.22 -7.54
C PRO A 328 -11.78 32.05 -8.49
N GLY A 329 -11.10 31.03 -7.98
CA GLY A 329 -10.69 29.83 -8.72
C GLY A 329 -9.40 29.17 -8.18
N ARG A 330 -9.06 27.97 -8.68
CA ARG A 330 -7.81 27.24 -8.36
C ARG A 330 -6.71 27.62 -9.35
N PHE A 331 -5.57 28.09 -8.84
CA PHE A 331 -4.44 28.59 -9.61
C PHE A 331 -3.19 27.71 -9.44
N HIS A 332 -2.36 27.71 -10.47
CA HIS A 332 -1.07 27.01 -10.51
C HIS A 332 0.00 27.95 -11.08
N GLY A 333 1.25 27.76 -10.68
CA GLY A 333 2.36 28.58 -11.14
C GLY A 333 3.69 27.85 -11.03
N VAL A 334 4.70 28.29 -11.80
CA VAL A 334 6.07 27.78 -11.70
C VAL A 334 7.01 28.97 -11.68
N VAL A 335 7.98 28.96 -10.77
CA VAL A 335 9.05 29.95 -10.67
C VAL A 335 10.39 29.24 -10.84
N ALA A 336 11.26 29.78 -11.69
CA ALA A 336 12.61 29.30 -11.92
C ALA A 336 13.64 30.31 -11.40
N PHE A 337 14.69 29.78 -10.79
CA PHE A 337 15.85 30.51 -10.29
C PHE A 337 17.07 30.04 -11.08
N GLU A 338 17.70 30.94 -11.83
CA GLU A 338 18.88 30.65 -12.65
C GLU A 338 20.14 31.13 -11.94
N PHE A 339 21.10 30.23 -11.80
CA PHE A 339 22.33 30.41 -11.03
C PHE A 339 23.57 30.17 -11.90
N GLU A 340 24.69 30.73 -11.47
CA GLU A 340 26.03 30.58 -12.06
C GLU A 340 27.03 30.22 -10.96
N SER A 341 27.72 29.08 -11.09
CA SER A 341 28.78 28.64 -10.19
C SER A 341 30.08 29.43 -10.40
N ALA A 342 31.05 29.29 -9.48
CA ALA A 342 32.37 29.91 -9.62
C ALA A 342 33.11 29.45 -10.89
N THR A 343 32.83 28.24 -11.38
CA THR A 343 33.35 27.68 -12.65
C THR A 343 32.62 28.18 -13.91
N ARG A 344 31.75 29.20 -13.81
CA ARG A 344 30.85 29.71 -14.88
C ARG A 344 29.86 28.69 -15.42
N THR A 345 29.56 27.62 -14.66
CA THR A 345 28.54 26.64 -15.05
C THR A 345 27.16 27.18 -14.68
N LEU A 346 26.27 27.28 -15.68
CA LEU A 346 24.89 27.73 -15.50
C LEU A 346 23.97 26.57 -15.10
N PHE A 347 23.08 26.80 -14.14
CA PHE A 347 22.06 25.82 -13.74
C PHE A 347 20.78 26.49 -13.24
N VAL A 348 19.66 25.77 -13.32
CA VAL A 348 18.33 26.27 -12.93
C VAL A 348 17.71 25.35 -11.89
N ILE A 349 17.08 25.93 -10.86
CA ILE A 349 16.24 25.22 -9.88
C ILE A 349 14.82 25.80 -9.98
N GLY A 350 13.84 24.91 -10.17
CA GLY A 350 12.43 25.27 -10.29
C GLY A 350 11.62 24.97 -9.02
N ARG A 351 10.58 25.78 -8.75
CA ARG A 351 9.56 25.53 -7.74
C ARG A 351 8.17 25.67 -8.35
N VAL A 352 7.27 24.78 -7.94
CA VAL A 352 5.91 24.68 -8.46
C VAL A 352 4.93 25.03 -7.34
N PHE A 353 3.97 25.90 -7.66
CA PHE A 353 2.77 26.14 -6.88
C PHE A 353 1.64 25.28 -7.44
N GLU A 354 1.16 24.31 -6.68
CA GLU A 354 0.00 23.49 -7.05
C GLU A 354 -1.14 23.70 -6.06
N GLY A 355 -2.36 23.91 -6.57
CA GLY A 355 -3.57 23.92 -5.74
C GLY A 355 -3.80 25.22 -4.94
N VAL A 356 -3.44 26.38 -5.49
CA VAL A 356 -3.67 27.68 -4.83
C VAL A 356 -5.11 28.13 -5.07
N ASP A 357 -6.01 27.87 -4.14
CA ASP A 357 -7.41 28.27 -4.24
C ASP A 357 -7.58 29.74 -3.88
N CYS A 358 -8.35 30.48 -4.68
CA CYS A 358 -8.76 31.84 -4.38
C CYS A 358 -10.28 31.89 -4.25
N VAL A 359 -10.80 32.35 -3.11
CA VAL A 359 -12.24 32.40 -2.81
C VAL A 359 -12.72 33.83 -2.57
N ASP A 360 -14.02 34.06 -2.74
CA ASP A 360 -14.62 35.36 -2.43
C ASP A 360 -14.82 35.53 -0.91
N ALA A 361 -14.52 36.72 -0.41
CA ALA A 361 -14.71 37.10 0.99
C ALA A 361 -16.19 37.09 1.43
N ALA A 362 -17.13 37.13 0.48
CA ALA A 362 -18.57 37.12 0.72
C ALA A 362 -19.25 35.73 0.60
N MET A 363 -18.55 34.69 0.11
CA MET A 363 -19.09 33.32 0.10
C MET A 363 -19.41 32.85 1.53
N ASP A 364 -20.44 32.03 1.73
CA ASP A 364 -20.68 31.43 3.05
C ASP A 364 -19.54 30.46 3.45
N ALA A 365 -19.41 30.18 4.75
CA ALA A 365 -18.30 29.38 5.28
C ALA A 365 -18.33 27.91 4.77
N GLU A 366 -19.52 27.38 4.49
CA GLU A 366 -19.73 26.00 4.05
C GLU A 366 -19.31 25.83 2.58
N THR A 367 -19.67 26.77 1.71
CA THR A 367 -19.21 26.87 0.32
C THR A 367 -17.69 27.07 0.23
N ARG A 368 -17.08 27.89 1.09
CA ARG A 368 -15.60 28.00 1.16
C ARG A 368 -14.94 26.68 1.54
N GLN A 369 -15.55 25.92 2.48
CA GLN A 369 -15.10 24.57 2.84
C GLN A 369 -15.32 23.55 1.72
N LEU A 370 -16.40 23.67 0.94
CA LEU A 370 -16.68 22.81 -0.22
C LEU A 370 -15.70 23.07 -1.37
N ILE A 371 -15.24 24.31 -1.58
CA ILE A 371 -14.19 24.63 -2.56
C ILE A 371 -12.84 24.06 -2.11
N GLN A 372 -12.47 24.21 -0.83
CA GLN A 372 -11.32 23.52 -0.23
C GLN A 372 -11.36 22.00 -0.43
N GLN A 373 -12.54 21.40 -0.33
CA GLN A 373 -12.76 19.96 -0.40
C GLN A 373 -13.16 19.48 -1.82
N GLY A 374 -13.15 20.37 -2.81
CA GLY A 374 -13.50 20.09 -4.19
C GLY A 374 -12.37 19.36 -4.93
N PRO A 375 -12.65 18.21 -5.58
CA PRO A 375 -11.61 17.44 -6.26
C PRO A 375 -11.05 18.21 -7.45
N SER A 376 -9.71 18.29 -7.53
CA SER A 376 -9.00 18.83 -8.70
C SER A 376 -9.44 18.09 -9.96
N ARG A 377 -10.16 18.78 -10.85
CA ARG A 377 -10.66 18.15 -12.08
C ARG A 377 -9.47 17.78 -12.96
N ARG A 378 -9.44 16.51 -13.39
CA ARG A 378 -8.43 15.91 -14.28
C ARG A 378 -8.05 16.82 -15.45
N GLN A 379 -6.85 16.57 -15.99
CA GLN A 379 -6.37 17.06 -17.29
C GLN A 379 -7.51 17.36 -18.27
N LYS A 380 -7.43 18.50 -18.98
CA LYS A 380 -8.19 18.69 -20.22
C LYS A 380 -8.07 17.39 -21.02
N LYS A 381 -9.20 16.76 -21.35
CA LYS A 381 -9.22 15.71 -22.37
C LYS A 381 -8.44 16.26 -23.56
N ARG A 382 -7.27 15.69 -23.85
CA ARG A 382 -6.76 15.77 -25.21
C ARG A 382 -7.88 15.15 -26.03
N HIS A 383 -8.49 15.92 -26.92
CA HIS A 383 -9.28 15.30 -27.97
C HIS A 383 -8.34 14.28 -28.60
N PRO A 384 -8.72 13.00 -28.68
CA PRO A 384 -7.88 12.04 -29.37
C PRO A 384 -7.77 12.55 -30.81
N THR A 385 -6.61 13.10 -31.14
CA THR A 385 -6.17 13.24 -32.52
C THR A 385 -6.45 11.88 -33.14
N GLN A 386 -7.18 11.82 -34.26
CA GLN A 386 -7.57 10.54 -34.84
C GLN A 386 -6.33 9.86 -35.43
N LEU A 387 -5.53 9.23 -34.56
CA LEU A 387 -4.40 8.41 -34.90
C LEU A 387 -4.96 7.12 -35.49
N HIS A 388 -5.24 7.17 -36.79
CA HIS A 388 -5.63 6.02 -37.58
C HIS A 388 -4.43 5.06 -37.67
N PHE A 389 -4.50 3.99 -36.88
CA PHE A 389 -3.61 2.84 -36.98
C PHE A 389 -4.34 1.77 -37.78
N ALA A 390 -3.92 1.55 -39.02
CA ALA A 390 -4.28 0.33 -39.74
C ALA A 390 -3.65 -0.88 -38.99
N PRO A 391 -4.34 -2.03 -38.91
CA PRO A 391 -3.70 -3.27 -38.49
C PRO A 391 -2.44 -3.53 -39.35
N PRO A 392 -1.32 -4.02 -38.77
CA PRO A 392 -0.17 -4.36 -39.59
C PRO A 392 -0.54 -5.41 -40.64
N ALA A 393 -0.15 -5.19 -41.89
CA ALA A 393 -0.34 -6.14 -42.97
C ALA A 393 0.61 -7.33 -42.78
N TYR A 394 0.17 -8.35 -42.06
CA TYR A 394 0.95 -9.56 -41.80
C TYR A 394 0.82 -10.55 -42.96
N SER A 395 1.80 -10.57 -43.86
CA SER A 395 2.09 -11.72 -44.74
C SER A 395 2.86 -12.85 -44.02
N HIS A 396 3.39 -12.57 -42.82
CA HIS A 396 3.90 -13.57 -41.92
C HIS A 396 2.80 -13.98 -40.95
N THR A 397 2.26 -15.18 -41.16
CA THR A 397 1.67 -15.97 -40.07
C THR A 397 2.61 -15.94 -38.86
N PRO A 398 2.10 -15.80 -37.62
CA PRO A 398 2.94 -16.04 -36.46
C PRO A 398 3.55 -17.44 -36.59
N SER A 399 4.84 -17.58 -36.27
CA SER A 399 5.50 -18.89 -36.27
C SER A 399 4.62 -19.87 -35.50
N ARG A 400 4.13 -20.89 -36.22
CA ARG A 400 3.25 -21.93 -35.69
C ARG A 400 4.05 -22.97 -34.87
N ASN A 401 5.34 -22.69 -34.65
CA ASN A 401 6.38 -23.58 -34.15
C ASN A 401 6.90 -23.10 -32.77
N GLY A 402 5.97 -22.71 -31.90
CA GLY A 402 6.00 -23.18 -30.53
C GLY A 402 4.73 -24.01 -30.37
N ASP A 403 4.82 -25.23 -29.85
CA ASP A 403 3.70 -26.14 -29.70
C ASP A 403 2.71 -25.66 -28.62
N MET A 404 1.98 -24.58 -28.92
CA MET A 404 0.70 -24.33 -28.30
C MET A 404 -0.27 -25.39 -28.82
N ALA A 405 -0.34 -26.50 -28.09
CA ALA A 405 -1.44 -27.45 -28.16
C ALA A 405 -2.75 -26.64 -28.29
N GLY A 406 -3.49 -26.88 -29.38
CA GLY A 406 -4.63 -26.05 -29.72
C GLY A 406 -5.63 -26.00 -28.58
N PHE A 407 -6.11 -24.80 -28.22
CA PHE A 407 -7.17 -24.64 -27.21
C PHE A 407 -8.32 -25.59 -27.54
N ALA A 408 -8.59 -26.55 -26.64
CA ALA A 408 -9.65 -27.54 -26.83
C ALA A 408 -11.01 -26.88 -27.08
N VAL A 409 -11.25 -25.72 -26.44
CA VAL A 409 -12.37 -24.84 -26.79
C VAL A 409 -11.84 -23.41 -27.04
N PRO A 410 -11.72 -22.98 -28.32
CA PRO A 410 -11.24 -21.64 -28.65
C PRO A 410 -12.09 -20.54 -27.98
N LEU A 411 -11.43 -19.60 -27.30
CA LEU A 411 -12.10 -18.43 -26.73
C LEU A 411 -12.74 -17.61 -27.85
N GLY A 412 -14.07 -17.45 -27.80
CA GLY A 412 -14.85 -16.72 -28.81
C GLY A 412 -14.37 -15.28 -29.01
N ARG A 413 -14.64 -14.70 -30.18
CA ARG A 413 -14.46 -13.26 -30.45
C ARG A 413 -15.81 -12.57 -30.38
N HIS A 414 -15.91 -11.49 -29.61
CA HIS A 414 -17.06 -10.57 -29.68
C HIS A 414 -16.65 -9.22 -30.26
N ALA A 415 -17.46 -8.72 -31.20
CA ALA A 415 -17.37 -7.36 -31.67
C ALA A 415 -17.89 -6.41 -30.58
N LEU A 416 -17.30 -5.22 -30.49
CA LEU A 416 -17.95 -4.11 -29.81
C LEU A 416 -18.97 -3.50 -30.79
N PRO A 417 -20.22 -3.24 -30.38
CA PRO A 417 -21.16 -2.47 -31.20
C PRO A 417 -20.53 -1.19 -31.75
N ALA A 418 -20.84 -0.85 -33.01
CA ALA A 418 -20.31 0.37 -33.63
C ALA A 418 -21.02 1.63 -33.12
N SER A 419 -22.29 1.49 -32.75
CA SER A 419 -23.11 2.49 -32.07
C SER A 419 -24.01 1.76 -31.07
N TRP A 420 -24.38 2.45 -29.99
CA TRP A 420 -25.42 2.03 -29.07
C TRP A 420 -26.61 2.94 -29.33
N SER A 421 -27.79 2.37 -29.54
CA SER A 421 -28.99 3.17 -29.34
C SER A 421 -29.04 3.58 -27.87
N THR A 422 -29.28 4.86 -27.61
CA THR A 422 -29.62 5.36 -26.27
C THR A 422 -30.94 4.77 -25.74
N SER A 423 -31.73 4.09 -26.58
CA SER A 423 -33.07 3.56 -26.28
C SER A 423 -33.13 2.07 -25.90
N ALA A 424 -32.04 1.44 -25.45
CA ALA A 424 -32.04 0.00 -25.14
C ALA A 424 -31.16 -0.39 -23.93
N MET A 425 -31.62 -0.02 -22.73
CA MET A 425 -32.06 -1.09 -21.83
C MET A 425 -33.56 -0.86 -21.63
N ASP A 426 -34.35 -1.94 -21.52
CA ASP A 426 -35.69 -1.81 -20.92
C ASP A 426 -35.47 -1.23 -19.53
N THR A 427 -35.87 0.02 -19.35
CA THR A 427 -35.55 0.80 -18.14
C THR A 427 -36.62 0.64 -17.06
N ASP A 428 -37.68 -0.09 -17.38
CA ASP A 428 -38.86 -0.32 -16.55
C ASP A 428 -38.71 -1.57 -15.66
N ASP A 429 -37.84 -2.54 -16.01
CA ASP A 429 -37.51 -3.68 -15.13
C ASP A 429 -36.09 -3.54 -14.55
N LEU A 430 -36.01 -2.83 -13.42
CA LEU A 430 -34.76 -2.71 -12.63
C LEU A 430 -34.39 -4.02 -11.91
N THR A 431 -35.28 -5.00 -11.85
CA THR A 431 -35.12 -6.25 -11.12
C THR A 431 -34.20 -7.20 -11.89
N LEU A 432 -33.15 -7.70 -11.25
CA LEU A 432 -32.29 -8.72 -11.87
C LEU A 432 -32.93 -10.09 -11.66
N THR A 433 -33.17 -10.83 -12.75
CA THR A 433 -33.79 -12.16 -12.75
C THR A 433 -32.97 -13.12 -13.62
N MET A 434 -33.21 -14.42 -13.50
CA MET A 434 -32.48 -15.42 -14.30
C MET A 434 -32.68 -15.25 -15.82
N SER A 435 -33.86 -14.79 -16.25
CA SER A 435 -34.17 -14.57 -17.67
C SER A 435 -33.49 -13.32 -18.25
N ASN A 436 -33.25 -12.28 -17.45
CA ASN A 436 -32.58 -11.04 -17.91
C ASN A 436 -31.07 -10.96 -17.57
N HIS A 437 -30.56 -11.85 -16.71
CA HIS A 437 -29.18 -11.87 -16.18
C HIS A 437 -28.10 -11.77 -17.26
N THR A 438 -28.04 -12.76 -18.17
CA THR A 438 -27.01 -12.84 -19.22
C THR A 438 -27.00 -11.57 -20.08
N ARG A 439 -28.16 -11.16 -20.60
CA ARG A 439 -28.29 -9.95 -21.43
C ARG A 439 -27.85 -8.69 -20.68
N ARG A 440 -28.36 -8.49 -19.47
CA ARG A 440 -28.05 -7.32 -18.64
C ARG A 440 -26.56 -7.21 -18.33
N PHE A 441 -25.92 -8.30 -17.89
CA PHE A 441 -24.49 -8.23 -17.61
C PHE A 441 -23.64 -8.11 -18.87
N GLN A 442 -24.03 -8.72 -20.00
CA GLN A 442 -23.33 -8.49 -21.28
C GLN A 442 -23.37 -7.01 -21.68
N ASP A 443 -24.53 -6.34 -21.58
CA ASP A 443 -24.66 -4.90 -21.87
C ASP A 443 -23.80 -4.03 -20.94
N LEU A 444 -23.67 -4.40 -19.67
CA LEU A 444 -22.79 -3.72 -18.72
C LEU A 444 -21.30 -3.96 -19.02
N LEU A 445 -20.91 -5.18 -19.39
CA LEU A 445 -19.54 -5.52 -19.79
C LEU A 445 -19.12 -4.82 -21.09
N TYR A 446 -20.00 -4.72 -22.09
CA TYR A 446 -19.72 -3.97 -23.30
C TYR A 446 -19.38 -2.51 -22.98
N ARG A 447 -20.13 -1.88 -22.07
CA ARG A 447 -19.91 -0.49 -21.63
C ARG A 447 -18.69 -0.32 -20.73
N GLU A 448 -18.33 -1.33 -19.94
CA GLU A 448 -17.09 -1.36 -19.16
C GLU A 448 -15.87 -1.49 -20.08
N GLU A 449 -15.89 -2.44 -21.02
CA GLU A 449 -14.84 -2.65 -22.00
C GLU A 449 -14.62 -1.41 -22.89
N GLN A 450 -15.70 -0.74 -23.29
CA GLN A 450 -15.62 0.56 -23.95
C GLN A 450 -14.87 1.60 -23.10
N GLU A 451 -15.25 1.78 -21.83
CA GLU A 451 -14.65 2.80 -20.98
C GLU A 451 -13.18 2.46 -20.66
N LEU A 452 -12.85 1.19 -20.46
CA LEU A 452 -11.47 0.71 -20.32
C LEU A 452 -10.64 1.04 -21.57
N LEU A 453 -11.13 0.72 -22.77
CA LEU A 453 -10.47 1.04 -24.04
C LEU A 453 -10.40 2.56 -24.29
N ARG A 454 -11.40 3.32 -23.84
CA ARG A 454 -11.43 4.78 -23.95
C ARG A 454 -10.42 5.43 -23.01
N GLN A 455 -10.32 4.95 -21.76
CA GLN A 455 -9.31 5.39 -20.80
C GLN A 455 -7.91 5.00 -21.24
N GLN A 456 -7.70 3.80 -21.77
CA GLN A 456 -6.39 3.41 -22.31
C GLN A 456 -5.91 4.34 -23.43
N ARG A 457 -6.81 4.75 -24.34
CA ARG A 457 -6.50 5.74 -25.39
C ARG A 457 -6.20 7.14 -24.87
N GLU A 458 -6.55 7.50 -23.63
CA GLU A 458 -6.12 8.78 -23.03
C GLU A 458 -4.59 8.85 -22.85
N TYR A 459 -3.92 7.69 -22.82
CA TYR A 459 -2.47 7.56 -22.69
C TYR A 459 -1.74 7.33 -24.02
N ASP A 460 -2.44 7.31 -25.16
CA ASP A 460 -1.80 7.22 -26.48
C ASP A 460 -0.79 8.38 -26.65
N MET A 461 0.43 8.05 -27.09
CA MET A 461 1.56 8.99 -27.11
C MET A 461 1.86 9.41 -28.55
N GLU A 462 1.99 10.72 -28.77
CA GLU A 462 2.48 11.29 -30.02
C GLU A 462 3.94 11.66 -29.88
N HIS A 463 4.71 11.49 -30.96
CA HIS A 463 6.12 11.89 -31.03
C HIS A 463 7.02 11.30 -29.92
N ALA A 464 6.71 10.07 -29.47
CA ALA A 464 7.49 9.36 -28.47
C ALA A 464 8.83 8.85 -29.04
N THR A 465 9.87 8.83 -28.21
CA THR A 465 11.18 8.24 -28.55
C THR A 465 11.29 6.81 -28.02
N LEU A 466 11.81 5.91 -28.85
CA LEU A 466 12.06 4.51 -28.48
C LEU A 466 13.56 4.27 -28.34
N HIS A 467 14.00 3.81 -27.17
CA HIS A 467 15.40 3.53 -26.90
C HIS A 467 15.71 2.05 -27.18
N ARG A 468 16.40 1.77 -28.29
CA ARG A 468 16.82 0.41 -28.65
C ARG A 468 17.74 -0.18 -27.58
N LYS A 469 17.43 -1.40 -27.11
CA LYS A 469 18.26 -2.19 -26.18
C LYS A 469 18.94 -3.36 -26.87
N THR A 470 18.23 -4.05 -27.75
CA THR A 470 18.75 -5.13 -28.60
C THR A 470 18.22 -4.95 -30.03
N PRO A 471 18.52 -5.83 -31.01
CA PRO A 471 17.89 -5.76 -32.33
C PRO A 471 16.36 -5.87 -32.32
N VAL A 472 15.76 -6.50 -31.30
CA VAL A 472 14.30 -6.70 -31.22
C VAL A 472 13.68 -6.06 -29.98
N LEU A 473 14.46 -5.62 -28.99
CA LEU A 473 13.95 -5.05 -27.74
C LEU A 473 14.14 -3.53 -27.68
N PHE A 474 13.07 -2.81 -27.37
CA PHE A 474 13.03 -1.34 -27.26
C PHE A 474 12.44 -0.91 -25.92
N GLU A 475 12.97 0.15 -25.32
CA GLU A 475 12.42 0.79 -24.12
C GLU A 475 11.61 2.04 -24.51
N LEU A 476 10.41 2.17 -23.93
CA LEU A 476 9.55 3.35 -24.02
C LEU A 476 9.30 3.88 -22.61
N ALA A 477 9.62 5.15 -22.36
CA ALA A 477 9.20 5.83 -21.14
C ALA A 477 7.69 6.13 -21.20
N VAL A 478 6.93 5.81 -20.16
CA VAL A 478 5.47 5.98 -20.11
C VAL A 478 5.10 6.78 -18.86
N PRO A 479 4.76 8.07 -18.99
CA PRO A 479 4.35 8.90 -17.86
C PRO A 479 3.12 8.32 -17.14
N GLY A 480 3.12 8.33 -15.81
CA GLY A 480 2.03 7.81 -14.97
C GLY A 480 2.04 6.28 -14.74
N LEU A 481 2.94 5.53 -15.39
CA LEU A 481 3.00 4.07 -15.28
C LEU A 481 3.20 3.58 -13.83
N ALA A 482 3.99 4.30 -13.02
CA ALA A 482 4.19 4.05 -11.58
C ALA A 482 2.88 4.07 -10.77
N GLU A 483 1.87 4.81 -11.24
CA GLU A 483 0.55 4.97 -10.63
C GLU A 483 -0.50 4.01 -11.25
N GLY A 484 -0.06 3.07 -12.10
CA GLY A 484 -0.94 2.18 -12.86
C GLY A 484 -1.73 2.89 -13.96
N ARG A 485 -1.20 3.99 -14.52
CA ARG A 485 -1.90 4.91 -15.43
C ARG A 485 -1.01 5.26 -16.64
N PRO A 486 -1.06 4.51 -17.76
CA PRO A 486 -2.00 3.44 -18.09
C PRO A 486 -1.73 2.14 -17.31
N SER A 487 -2.78 1.35 -17.09
CA SER A 487 -2.66 0.00 -16.55
C SER A 487 -2.18 -0.93 -17.68
N LEU A 488 -0.89 -1.24 -17.69
CA LEU A 488 -0.26 -2.13 -18.68
C LEU A 488 0.29 -3.37 -17.98
N VAL A 489 0.24 -4.51 -18.66
CA VAL A 489 0.89 -5.76 -18.22
C VAL A 489 1.79 -6.33 -19.32
N ALA A 490 2.72 -7.20 -18.95
CA ALA A 490 3.44 -8.00 -19.95
C ALA A 490 2.44 -8.82 -20.80
N GLY A 491 2.72 -8.98 -22.08
CA GLY A 491 1.83 -9.60 -23.07
C GLY A 491 0.91 -8.63 -23.81
N ASP A 492 0.59 -7.46 -23.25
CA ASP A 492 -0.18 -6.41 -23.94
C ASP A 492 0.51 -5.96 -25.23
N LYS A 493 -0.25 -5.39 -26.17
CA LYS A 493 0.27 -4.98 -27.48
C LYS A 493 0.44 -3.46 -27.55
N VAL A 494 1.43 -3.06 -28.34
CA VAL A 494 1.72 -1.65 -28.60
C VAL A 494 1.76 -1.45 -30.11
N LEU A 495 0.92 -0.58 -30.65
CA LEU A 495 0.95 -0.19 -32.06
C LEU A 495 1.85 1.04 -32.21
N ILE A 496 2.84 0.93 -33.08
CA ILE A 496 3.92 1.92 -33.25
C ILE A 496 4.00 2.28 -34.73
N ARG A 497 3.96 3.58 -35.02
CA ARG A 497 4.05 4.14 -36.39
C ARG A 497 4.95 5.36 -36.37
N HIS A 498 5.79 5.52 -37.40
CA HIS A 498 6.62 6.73 -37.53
C HIS A 498 5.76 8.00 -37.58
N SER A 499 6.13 9.03 -36.84
CA SER A 499 5.37 10.29 -36.77
C SER A 499 5.53 11.16 -38.02
N SER A 500 6.57 10.93 -38.83
CA SER A 500 6.94 11.76 -39.98
C SER A 500 6.08 11.55 -41.24
N SER A 501 5.35 10.45 -41.34
CA SER A 501 4.38 10.24 -42.44
C SER A 501 3.20 9.38 -42.01
N SER A 502 1.99 9.82 -42.38
CA SER A 502 0.74 9.06 -42.23
C SER A 502 0.72 7.76 -43.06
N SER A 503 1.50 7.67 -44.15
CA SER A 503 1.64 6.46 -44.96
C SER A 503 2.63 5.43 -44.38
N SER A 504 3.28 5.74 -43.25
CA SER A 504 4.24 4.83 -42.63
C SER A 504 3.56 3.54 -42.14
N PRO A 505 4.17 2.36 -42.36
CA PRO A 505 3.62 1.10 -41.85
C PRO A 505 3.46 1.15 -40.32
N THR A 506 2.34 0.62 -39.84
CA THR A 506 2.12 0.39 -38.41
C THR A 506 2.74 -0.95 -38.05
N PHE A 507 3.61 -0.96 -37.03
CA PHE A 507 4.21 -2.15 -36.45
C PHE A 507 3.51 -2.46 -35.12
N GLN A 508 3.26 -3.73 -34.85
CA GLN A 508 2.79 -4.17 -33.53
C GLN A 508 3.96 -4.79 -32.75
N GLY A 509 4.26 -4.20 -31.60
CA GLY A 509 5.11 -4.77 -30.57
C GLY A 509 4.32 -5.47 -29.47
N THR A 510 5.02 -6.27 -28.67
CA THR A 510 4.49 -6.89 -27.44
C THR A 510 5.25 -6.35 -26.24
N ILE A 511 4.55 -5.91 -25.20
CA ILE A 511 5.18 -5.55 -23.92
C ILE A 511 5.77 -6.82 -23.30
N THR A 512 7.08 -6.87 -23.09
CA THR A 512 7.75 -7.99 -22.41
C THR A 512 7.92 -7.71 -20.92
N GLN A 513 8.10 -6.45 -20.54
CA GLN A 513 8.29 -6.05 -19.15
C GLN A 513 7.71 -4.67 -18.89
N VAL A 514 7.06 -4.53 -17.73
CA VAL A 514 6.61 -3.25 -17.17
C VAL A 514 7.59 -2.86 -16.06
N ARG A 515 8.08 -1.63 -16.09
CA ARG A 515 8.99 -1.05 -15.08
C ARG A 515 8.29 0.15 -14.41
N LEU A 516 8.99 0.84 -13.52
CA LEU A 516 8.40 1.93 -12.73
C LEU A 516 7.97 3.14 -13.60
N ASP A 517 8.76 3.51 -14.61
CA ASP A 517 8.54 4.70 -15.45
C ASP A 517 8.61 4.41 -16.97
N GLY A 518 8.69 3.13 -17.35
CA GLY A 518 8.72 2.71 -18.75
C GLY A 518 8.44 1.23 -18.95
N ILE A 519 8.33 0.83 -20.22
CA ILE A 519 8.08 -0.55 -20.65
C ILE A 519 9.17 -1.02 -21.61
N TYR A 520 9.43 -2.33 -21.61
CA TYR A 520 10.17 -2.99 -22.68
C TYR A 520 9.20 -3.62 -23.67
N ILE A 521 9.48 -3.42 -24.95
CA ILE A 521 8.65 -3.80 -26.09
C ILE A 521 9.51 -4.66 -27.02
N ALA A 522 9.09 -5.92 -27.22
CA ALA A 522 9.60 -6.75 -28.31
C ALA A 522 8.94 -6.32 -29.62
N MET A 523 9.76 -5.94 -30.60
CA MET A 523 9.39 -5.46 -31.92
C MET A 523 9.82 -6.45 -33.02
N PRO A 524 9.08 -6.57 -34.12
CA PRO A 524 9.49 -7.38 -35.27
C PRO A 524 10.83 -6.90 -35.84
N ALA A 525 11.69 -7.81 -36.33
CA ALA A 525 13.01 -7.47 -36.87
C ALA A 525 12.98 -6.41 -38.00
N ALA A 526 11.90 -6.37 -38.78
CA ALA A 526 11.66 -5.33 -39.81
C ALA A 526 11.66 -3.89 -39.25
N PHE A 527 11.28 -3.70 -37.98
CA PHE A 527 11.29 -2.40 -37.31
C PHE A 527 12.71 -1.86 -37.08
N SER A 528 13.66 -2.76 -36.78
CA SER A 528 15.03 -2.41 -36.33
C SER A 528 15.86 -1.63 -37.33
N ARG A 529 15.47 -1.56 -38.60
CA ARG A 529 16.21 -0.87 -39.66
C ARG A 529 15.98 0.64 -39.69
N SER A 530 15.12 1.22 -38.83
CA SER A 530 14.48 2.52 -39.09
C SER A 530 14.47 3.55 -37.94
N SER A 531 15.11 3.30 -36.79
CA SER A 531 14.66 3.89 -35.51
C SER A 531 15.65 4.72 -34.68
N ALA A 532 16.84 5.08 -35.18
CA ALA A 532 17.74 5.98 -34.45
C ALA A 532 17.30 7.46 -34.58
N GLY A 533 16.80 8.06 -33.50
CA GLY A 533 16.38 9.47 -33.46
C GLY A 533 14.97 9.76 -34.00
N SER A 534 14.30 8.76 -34.58
CA SER A 534 12.93 8.87 -35.10
C SER A 534 11.90 9.06 -33.98
N LEU A 535 10.87 9.85 -34.26
CA LEU A 535 9.71 10.07 -33.38
C LEU A 535 8.56 9.16 -33.80
N PHE A 536 7.86 8.58 -32.83
CA PHE A 536 6.82 7.57 -33.04
C PHE A 536 5.49 7.95 -32.41
N ASN A 537 4.41 7.68 -33.13
CA ASN A 537 3.07 7.65 -32.56
C ASN A 537 2.84 6.23 -32.03
N VAL A 538 2.48 6.16 -30.75
CA VAL A 538 2.36 4.93 -29.97
C VAL A 538 0.94 4.84 -29.42
N ARG A 539 0.30 3.69 -29.63
CA ARG A 539 -1.01 3.37 -29.07
C ARG A 539 -0.96 2.07 -28.30
N PHE A 540 -1.55 2.09 -27.10
CA PHE A 540 -1.63 0.92 -26.24
C PHE A 540 -2.87 0.08 -26.59
N VAL A 541 -2.72 -1.24 -26.54
CA VAL A 541 -3.77 -2.21 -26.84
C VAL A 541 -3.75 -3.29 -25.77
N SER A 542 -4.59 -3.15 -24.75
CA SER A 542 -4.73 -4.16 -23.70
C SER A 542 -5.40 -5.43 -24.19
N SER A 543 -5.05 -6.53 -23.53
CA SER A 543 -5.72 -7.80 -23.72
C SER A 543 -7.20 -7.75 -23.34
N ARG A 544 -8.07 -8.00 -24.32
CA ARG A 544 -9.52 -8.24 -24.13
C ARG A 544 -9.84 -9.64 -23.58
N THR A 545 -8.86 -10.38 -23.05
CA THR A 545 -9.07 -11.77 -22.64
C THR A 545 -10.02 -11.91 -21.44
N SER A 546 -9.88 -11.07 -20.40
CA SER A 546 -10.74 -11.18 -19.21
C SER A 546 -12.20 -10.89 -19.54
N THR A 547 -12.49 -9.78 -20.23
CA THR A 547 -13.84 -9.44 -20.70
C THR A 547 -14.44 -10.53 -21.58
N ARG A 548 -13.67 -11.11 -22.52
CA ARG A 548 -14.11 -12.25 -23.34
C ARG A 548 -14.45 -13.50 -22.54
N LEU A 549 -13.71 -13.78 -21.46
CA LEU A 549 -14.01 -14.91 -20.56
C LEU A 549 -15.29 -14.66 -19.75
N GLU A 550 -15.53 -13.43 -19.32
CA GLU A 550 -16.77 -13.02 -18.65
C GLU A 550 -17.98 -13.14 -19.59
N HIS A 551 -17.89 -12.65 -20.83
CA HIS A 551 -18.91 -12.87 -21.86
C HIS A 551 -19.12 -14.37 -22.16
N GLN A 552 -18.05 -15.17 -22.25
CA GLN A 552 -18.14 -16.62 -22.44
C GLN A 552 -18.86 -17.30 -21.27
N GLY A 553 -18.56 -16.91 -20.03
CA GLY A 553 -19.24 -17.46 -18.85
C GLY A 553 -20.73 -17.15 -18.84
N LEU A 554 -21.11 -15.90 -19.11
CA LEU A 554 -22.51 -15.48 -19.22
C LEU A 554 -23.28 -16.23 -20.33
N HIS A 555 -22.61 -16.60 -21.43
CA HIS A 555 -23.19 -17.46 -22.48
C HIS A 555 -23.25 -18.95 -22.10
N ALA A 556 -22.42 -19.42 -21.17
CA ALA A 556 -22.41 -20.80 -20.70
C ALA A 556 -23.41 -21.05 -19.54
N VAL A 557 -24.03 -19.99 -19.01
CA VAL A 557 -25.14 -20.08 -18.05
C VAL A 557 -26.36 -20.77 -18.69
N SER A 558 -26.97 -21.66 -17.92
CA SER A 558 -28.23 -22.34 -18.25
C SER A 558 -29.15 -22.32 -17.03
N ALA A 559 -30.45 -22.15 -17.26
CA ALA A 559 -31.48 -22.11 -16.21
C ALA A 559 -31.43 -23.36 -15.32
N ASP A 560 -31.52 -24.55 -15.93
CA ASP A 560 -31.61 -25.84 -15.23
C ASP A 560 -30.39 -26.17 -14.35
N MET A 561 -29.23 -25.58 -14.64
CA MET A 561 -27.99 -25.83 -13.92
C MET A 561 -27.61 -24.73 -12.92
N HIS A 562 -28.02 -23.48 -13.15
CA HIS A 562 -27.47 -22.33 -12.42
C HIS A 562 -28.53 -21.44 -11.74
N THR A 563 -29.83 -21.67 -11.94
CA THR A 563 -30.86 -20.79 -11.34
C THR A 563 -30.72 -20.70 -9.83
N ALA A 564 -30.64 -21.82 -9.12
CA ALA A 564 -30.47 -21.81 -7.66
C ALA A 564 -29.07 -21.36 -7.20
N MET A 565 -28.07 -21.36 -8.10
CA MET A 565 -26.72 -20.88 -7.82
C MET A 565 -26.63 -19.35 -7.91
N LEU A 566 -27.33 -18.74 -8.86
CA LEU A 566 -27.30 -17.30 -9.12
C LEU A 566 -28.51 -16.56 -8.52
N PHE A 567 -29.63 -17.24 -8.36
CA PHE A 567 -30.92 -16.75 -7.84
C PHE A 567 -31.57 -17.77 -6.89
N PRO A 568 -30.90 -18.17 -5.80
CA PRO A 568 -31.52 -18.98 -4.75
C PRO A 568 -32.73 -18.24 -4.16
N SER A 569 -33.86 -18.93 -3.99
CA SER A 569 -35.03 -18.36 -3.32
C SER A 569 -34.98 -18.56 -1.80
N THR A 570 -35.68 -17.68 -1.06
CA THR A 570 -35.88 -17.81 0.39
C THR A 570 -36.49 -19.18 0.74
N GLU A 571 -37.44 -19.66 -0.05
CA GLU A 571 -38.06 -20.98 0.10
C GLU A 571 -37.04 -22.12 -0.07
N GLN A 572 -36.18 -22.07 -1.09
CA GLN A 572 -35.13 -23.08 -1.31
C GLN A 572 -34.14 -23.14 -0.15
N LEU A 573 -33.80 -21.98 0.44
CA LEU A 573 -32.97 -21.90 1.64
C LEU A 573 -33.71 -22.52 2.85
N MET A 574 -34.98 -22.18 3.07
CA MET A 574 -35.80 -22.72 4.15
C MET A 574 -36.01 -24.25 4.06
N VAL A 575 -36.33 -24.77 2.87
CA VAL A 575 -36.57 -26.19 2.59
C VAL A 575 -35.26 -26.99 2.54
N GLY A 576 -34.16 -26.36 2.12
CA GLY A 576 -32.79 -26.90 2.15
C GLY A 576 -32.31 -27.33 3.54
N ARG A 577 -33.10 -27.12 4.60
CA ARG A 577 -32.89 -27.72 5.93
C ARG A 577 -33.21 -29.22 5.98
N GLN A 578 -34.21 -29.71 5.23
CA GLN A 578 -34.73 -31.08 5.38
C GLN A 578 -33.92 -32.13 4.60
N GLY A 579 -33.45 -31.81 3.39
CA GLY A 579 -32.63 -32.73 2.58
C GLY A 579 -31.22 -32.98 3.14
N TYR A 580 -30.70 -32.04 3.93
CA TYR A 580 -29.32 -32.06 4.45
C TYR A 580 -29.23 -32.55 5.92
N ARG A 581 -30.38 -32.69 6.60
CA ARG A 581 -30.50 -33.33 7.93
C ARG A 581 -31.82 -34.11 8.00
N LYS A 582 -31.78 -35.37 7.56
CA LYS A 582 -32.78 -36.37 7.96
C LYS A 582 -32.19 -37.25 9.07
N PRO A 583 -32.35 -36.90 10.37
CA PRO A 583 -32.28 -37.91 11.40
C PRO A 583 -33.46 -38.87 11.18
N SER A 584 -33.19 -40.17 11.11
CA SER A 584 -34.25 -41.18 11.08
C SER A 584 -35.09 -41.11 12.36
N SER A 585 -36.37 -41.45 12.24
CA SER A 585 -37.32 -41.50 13.35
C SER A 585 -36.91 -42.51 14.42
N PRO A 586 -37.27 -42.29 15.70
CA PRO A 586 -36.85 -43.14 16.81
C PRO A 586 -37.71 -44.41 16.90
N THR A 587 -37.35 -45.45 16.14
CA THR A 587 -37.93 -46.80 16.29
C THR A 587 -36.85 -47.87 16.25
N SER A 588 -36.64 -48.51 17.41
CA SER A 588 -36.05 -49.83 17.66
C SER A 588 -34.63 -50.17 17.11
N SER A 589 -33.70 -50.18 18.06
CA SER A 589 -32.62 -51.18 18.27
C SER A 589 -31.49 -51.39 17.24
N SER A 590 -30.27 -51.20 17.77
CA SER A 590 -28.97 -51.67 17.26
C SER A 590 -28.33 -50.90 16.09
N LEU A 591 -27.03 -50.59 16.25
CA LEU A 591 -26.13 -49.97 15.26
C LEU A 591 -26.53 -48.57 14.76
N ALA A 592 -26.44 -47.57 15.66
CA ALA A 592 -26.40 -46.17 15.26
C ALA A 592 -24.99 -45.78 14.74
N PRO A 593 -24.81 -45.32 13.49
CA PRO A 593 -23.58 -44.69 13.04
C PRO A 593 -23.58 -43.22 13.47
N SER A 594 -23.13 -42.96 14.71
CA SER A 594 -22.86 -41.61 15.20
C SER A 594 -21.65 -40.99 14.48
N HIS A 595 -21.86 -40.52 13.25
CA HIS A 595 -20.86 -39.84 12.45
C HIS A 595 -21.17 -38.35 12.28
N THR A 596 -21.26 -37.64 13.40
CA THR A 596 -20.56 -36.36 13.47
C THR A 596 -19.09 -36.66 13.24
N THR A 597 -18.57 -36.42 12.04
CA THR A 597 -17.15 -36.62 11.77
C THR A 597 -16.36 -35.68 12.67
N ASP A 598 -15.65 -36.24 13.67
CA ASP A 598 -14.70 -35.50 14.48
C ASP A 598 -13.51 -35.12 13.61
N LEU A 599 -13.63 -33.94 13.00
CA LEU A 599 -12.58 -33.33 12.18
C LEU A 599 -11.41 -32.99 13.10
N CYS A 600 -10.27 -33.63 12.85
CA CYS A 600 -9.04 -33.38 13.56
C CYS A 600 -8.36 -32.15 12.92
N PHE A 601 -8.69 -30.96 13.44
CA PHE A 601 -8.18 -29.72 12.88
C PHE A 601 -6.66 -29.60 13.03
N SER A 602 -6.00 -29.14 11.96
CA SER A 602 -4.54 -29.04 11.88
C SER A 602 -3.91 -27.97 12.79
N ARG A 603 -4.74 -27.16 13.43
CA ARG A 603 -4.42 -25.94 14.17
C ARG A 603 -5.58 -25.61 15.11
N PRO A 604 -5.39 -24.68 16.07
CA PRO A 604 -6.51 -24.12 16.83
C PRO A 604 -7.52 -23.44 15.89
N ILE A 605 -8.74 -23.97 15.84
CA ILE A 605 -9.87 -23.49 15.05
C ILE A 605 -10.98 -23.09 16.03
N ASN A 606 -11.61 -21.93 15.82
CA ASN A 606 -12.69 -21.45 16.69
C ASN A 606 -14.07 -22.03 16.28
N PRO A 607 -15.12 -21.93 17.13
CA PRO A 607 -16.45 -22.44 16.83
C PRO A 607 -17.06 -22.03 15.48
N GLU A 608 -16.95 -20.75 15.07
CA GLU A 608 -17.53 -20.29 13.80
C GLU A 608 -16.76 -20.86 12.60
N GLN A 609 -15.43 -20.89 12.68
CA GLN A 609 -14.58 -21.51 11.67
C GLN A 609 -14.86 -23.01 11.58
N ALA A 610 -14.97 -23.71 12.72
CA ALA A 610 -15.27 -25.14 12.78
C ALA A 610 -16.64 -25.48 12.19
N LEU A 611 -17.65 -24.62 12.42
CA LEU A 611 -18.97 -24.76 11.80
C LEU A 611 -18.86 -24.66 10.28
N ALA A 612 -18.26 -23.58 9.76
CA ALA A 612 -18.10 -23.40 8.31
C ALA A 612 -17.31 -24.55 7.65
N ILE A 613 -16.26 -25.06 8.31
CA ILE A 613 -15.50 -26.22 7.82
C ILE A 613 -16.38 -27.48 7.77
N ARG A 614 -17.18 -27.74 8.82
CA ARG A 614 -18.09 -28.88 8.89
C ARG A 614 -19.20 -28.80 7.83
N ASP A 615 -19.78 -27.63 7.62
CA ASP A 615 -20.82 -27.40 6.61
C ASP A 615 -20.26 -27.64 5.21
N ILE A 616 -19.14 -26.99 4.83
CA ILE A 616 -18.49 -27.17 3.53
C ILE A 616 -18.11 -28.64 3.29
N HIS A 617 -17.56 -29.31 4.30
CA HIS A 617 -17.21 -30.74 4.22
C HIS A 617 -18.47 -31.62 4.02
N ALA A 618 -19.56 -31.34 4.73
CA ALA A 618 -20.83 -32.06 4.59
C ALA A 618 -21.47 -31.84 3.21
N LEU A 619 -21.44 -30.61 2.68
CA LEU A 619 -21.94 -30.29 1.33
C LEU A 619 -21.20 -31.09 0.25
N VAL A 620 -19.86 -31.12 0.30
CA VAL A 620 -19.04 -31.82 -0.70
C VAL A 620 -19.23 -33.33 -0.63
N LEU A 621 -19.24 -33.92 0.58
CA LEU A 621 -19.51 -35.36 0.71
C LEU A 621 -20.92 -35.75 0.29
N SER A 622 -21.93 -34.89 0.54
CA SER A 622 -23.31 -35.13 0.11
C SER A 622 -23.46 -35.04 -1.41
N SER A 623 -22.80 -34.06 -2.06
CA SER A 623 -22.69 -33.96 -3.52
C SER A 623 -22.10 -35.23 -4.14
N ARG A 624 -20.95 -35.73 -3.62
CA ARG A 624 -20.34 -36.96 -4.14
C ARG A 624 -21.25 -38.17 -4.00
N ARG A 625 -21.96 -38.31 -2.87
CA ARG A 625 -22.91 -39.41 -2.64
C ARG A 625 -24.06 -39.38 -3.67
N ARG A 626 -24.69 -38.22 -3.89
CA ARG A 626 -25.77 -38.07 -4.88
C ARG A 626 -25.31 -38.41 -6.30
N ARG A 627 -24.10 -37.99 -6.70
CA ARG A 627 -23.50 -38.37 -7.99
C ARG A 627 -23.19 -39.86 -8.12
N ALA A 628 -22.91 -40.56 -7.02
CA ALA A 628 -22.57 -41.99 -7.03
C ALA A 628 -23.79 -42.92 -7.07
N THR A 629 -24.97 -42.50 -6.61
CA THR A 629 -26.16 -43.36 -6.50
C THR A 629 -27.06 -43.39 -7.74
N SER A 630 -26.73 -42.61 -8.78
CA SER A 630 -27.43 -42.57 -10.09
C SER A 630 -28.97 -42.46 -10.05
N SER A 631 -29.54 -41.99 -8.95
CA SER A 631 -30.99 -41.80 -8.79
C SER A 631 -31.35 -40.39 -9.22
N GLU A 632 -32.09 -40.25 -10.32
CA GLU A 632 -32.60 -38.96 -10.81
C GLU A 632 -33.59 -38.30 -9.81
N GLU A 633 -34.14 -39.09 -8.88
CA GLU A 633 -35.10 -38.67 -7.84
C GLU A 633 -34.49 -37.89 -6.66
N GLY A 634 -33.20 -37.55 -6.73
CA GLY A 634 -32.50 -36.75 -5.72
C GLY A 634 -32.71 -35.25 -5.88
N ASP A 635 -33.92 -34.73 -5.63
CA ASP A 635 -34.38 -33.33 -5.83
C ASP A 635 -33.69 -32.26 -4.93
N GLY A 636 -32.51 -32.57 -4.39
CA GLY A 636 -31.71 -31.71 -3.53
C GLY A 636 -30.78 -30.79 -4.31
N VAL A 637 -31.22 -29.56 -4.58
CA VAL A 637 -30.40 -28.53 -5.25
C VAL A 637 -29.31 -27.99 -4.30
N LEU A 638 -28.08 -27.80 -4.82
CA LEU A 638 -27.00 -27.15 -4.08
C LEU A 638 -27.09 -25.62 -4.20
N LEU A 639 -26.97 -24.94 -3.06
CA LEU A 639 -26.93 -23.48 -2.98
C LEU A 639 -25.51 -23.01 -2.61
N PRO A 640 -25.04 -21.83 -3.06
CA PRO A 640 -23.72 -21.33 -2.70
C PRO A 640 -23.55 -21.12 -1.19
N TYR A 641 -22.47 -21.64 -0.59
CA TYR A 641 -22.17 -21.37 0.81
C TYR A 641 -21.52 -19.98 0.96
N LEU A 642 -22.08 -19.09 1.78
CA LEU A 642 -21.51 -17.76 2.01
C LEU A 642 -20.64 -17.75 3.28
N LEU A 643 -19.32 -17.63 3.11
CA LEU A 643 -18.38 -17.44 4.21
C LEU A 643 -18.06 -15.95 4.38
N PHE A 644 -18.84 -15.27 5.22
CA PHE A 644 -18.63 -13.86 5.53
C PHE A 644 -17.54 -13.74 6.61
N GLY A 645 -16.36 -13.23 6.24
CA GLY A 645 -15.27 -13.01 7.18
C GLY A 645 -14.66 -11.61 7.10
N PRO A 646 -15.04 -10.75 8.06
CA PRO A 646 -14.45 -9.43 8.30
C PRO A 646 -12.91 -9.43 8.47
N PRO A 647 -12.24 -8.25 8.47
CA PRO A 647 -10.80 -8.17 8.53
C PRO A 647 -10.24 -8.94 9.72
N GLY A 648 -9.24 -9.80 9.49
CA GLY A 648 -8.54 -10.51 10.56
C GLY A 648 -9.32 -11.67 11.22
N THR A 649 -10.50 -12.04 10.74
CA THR A 649 -11.29 -13.15 11.36
C THR A 649 -10.91 -14.55 10.87
N GLY A 650 -10.05 -14.62 9.87
CA GLY A 650 -9.41 -15.86 9.43
C GLY A 650 -10.05 -16.57 8.25
N LYS A 651 -10.83 -15.90 7.37
CA LYS A 651 -11.39 -16.47 6.11
C LYS A 651 -10.50 -17.52 5.45
N THR A 652 -9.30 -17.10 5.04
CA THR A 652 -8.35 -17.95 4.32
C THR A 652 -7.76 -19.06 5.20
N VAL A 653 -7.82 -18.96 6.54
CA VAL A 653 -7.54 -20.10 7.45
C VAL A 653 -8.68 -21.13 7.32
N THR A 654 -9.93 -20.69 7.40
CA THR A 654 -11.13 -21.54 7.31
C THR A 654 -11.21 -22.28 5.98
N ILE A 655 -10.96 -21.59 4.86
CA ILE A 655 -10.93 -22.19 3.52
C ILE A 655 -9.83 -23.25 3.42
N VAL A 656 -8.61 -22.91 3.83
CA VAL A 656 -7.45 -23.82 3.78
C VAL A 656 -7.68 -25.04 4.65
N GLU A 657 -8.21 -24.87 5.86
CA GLU A 657 -8.55 -25.97 6.76
C GLU A 657 -9.66 -26.86 6.17
N ALA A 658 -10.71 -26.29 5.57
CA ALA A 658 -11.76 -27.08 4.92
C ALA A 658 -11.22 -27.94 3.76
N ILE A 659 -10.28 -27.41 2.98
CA ILE A 659 -9.57 -28.15 1.93
C ILE A 659 -8.72 -29.27 2.53
N ILE A 660 -7.97 -29.01 3.60
CA ILE A 660 -7.16 -30.01 4.30
C ILE A 660 -8.03 -31.17 4.81
N GLN A 661 -9.15 -30.87 5.49
CA GLN A 661 -10.07 -31.90 6.00
C GLN A 661 -10.67 -32.74 4.86
N LEU A 662 -11.00 -32.13 3.71
CA LEU A 662 -11.48 -32.83 2.52
C LEU A 662 -10.41 -33.77 1.90
N LEU A 663 -9.15 -33.33 1.81
CA LEU A 663 -8.03 -34.15 1.32
C LEU A 663 -7.67 -35.29 2.28
N GLN A 664 -7.83 -35.07 3.59
CA GLN A 664 -7.51 -36.08 4.61
C GLN A 664 -8.59 -37.15 4.77
N SER A 665 -9.84 -36.83 4.40
CA SER A 665 -11.04 -37.66 4.60
C SER A 665 -10.89 -39.10 4.08
N PRO A 666 -11.14 -40.14 4.91
CA PRO A 666 -11.09 -41.53 4.45
C PRO A 666 -12.09 -41.86 3.33
N LEU A 667 -13.18 -41.10 3.23
CA LEU A 667 -14.20 -41.27 2.20
C LEU A 667 -13.75 -40.76 0.83
N THR A 668 -12.86 -39.76 0.78
CA THR A 668 -12.29 -39.27 -0.48
C THR A 668 -11.16 -40.18 -0.95
N LYS A 669 -10.37 -40.73 -0.02
CA LYS A 669 -9.30 -41.71 -0.30
C LYS A 669 -9.78 -43.10 -0.73
N LYS A 670 -11.01 -43.50 -0.36
CA LYS A 670 -11.63 -44.78 -0.75
C LYS A 670 -12.49 -44.70 -2.02
N SER A 671 -12.68 -43.52 -2.57
CA SER A 671 -13.49 -43.30 -3.79
C SER A 671 -12.67 -43.65 -5.04
N SER A 672 -13.26 -44.34 -6.01
CA SER A 672 -12.63 -44.64 -7.31
C SER A 672 -12.36 -43.39 -8.16
N SER A 673 -12.99 -42.26 -7.82
CA SER A 673 -12.74 -40.95 -8.44
C SER A 673 -11.96 -40.02 -7.51
N SER A 674 -10.93 -39.38 -8.07
CA SER A 674 -10.15 -38.31 -7.44
C SER A 674 -11.02 -37.13 -7.04
N MET A 675 -10.60 -36.41 -6.00
CA MET A 675 -11.23 -35.15 -5.60
C MET A 675 -10.58 -33.97 -6.32
N HIS A 676 -11.40 -33.11 -6.92
CA HIS A 676 -10.94 -31.90 -7.62
C HIS A 676 -11.56 -30.64 -7.01
N ILE A 677 -10.69 -29.80 -6.47
CA ILE A 677 -11.01 -28.53 -5.82
C ILE A 677 -10.39 -27.39 -6.63
N LEU A 678 -11.19 -26.40 -7.01
CA LEU A 678 -10.72 -25.16 -7.61
C LEU A 678 -10.83 -24.02 -6.58
N VAL A 679 -9.72 -23.35 -6.28
CA VAL A 679 -9.71 -22.10 -5.53
C VAL A 679 -9.35 -20.95 -6.46
N CYS A 680 -10.25 -19.99 -6.56
CA CYS A 680 -10.11 -18.77 -7.34
C CYS A 680 -9.98 -17.57 -6.38
N ALA A 681 -9.14 -16.60 -6.74
CA ALA A 681 -9.09 -15.29 -6.09
C ALA A 681 -9.00 -14.15 -7.13
N PRO A 682 -9.47 -12.93 -6.82
CA PRO A 682 -9.41 -11.81 -7.77
C PRO A 682 -7.98 -11.34 -8.03
N SER A 683 -7.06 -11.48 -7.07
CA SER A 683 -5.66 -11.06 -7.17
C SER A 683 -4.66 -12.21 -7.06
N ASN A 684 -3.48 -12.02 -7.63
CA ASN A 684 -2.37 -12.96 -7.51
C ASN A 684 -1.93 -13.13 -6.05
N ALA A 685 -1.82 -12.04 -5.29
CA ALA A 685 -1.40 -12.07 -3.89
C ALA A 685 -2.36 -12.89 -3.01
N ALA A 686 -3.68 -12.82 -3.27
CA ALA A 686 -4.67 -13.63 -2.54
C ALA A 686 -4.54 -15.13 -2.88
N ALA A 687 -4.47 -15.48 -4.17
CA ALA A 687 -4.25 -16.86 -4.61
C ALA A 687 -2.93 -17.46 -4.05
N ASP A 688 -1.86 -16.67 -4.04
CA ASP A 688 -0.56 -17.08 -3.49
C ASP A 688 -0.59 -17.29 -1.97
N ASN A 689 -1.43 -16.54 -1.24
CA ASN A 689 -1.63 -16.69 0.20
C ASN A 689 -2.30 -18.02 0.54
N VAL A 690 -3.26 -18.47 -0.28
CA VAL A 690 -3.88 -19.81 -0.18
C VAL A 690 -2.81 -20.89 -0.36
N VAL A 691 -2.01 -20.82 -1.43
CA VAL A 691 -0.94 -21.79 -1.71
C VAL A 691 0.07 -21.86 -0.57
N ALA A 692 0.60 -20.70 -0.14
CA ALA A 692 1.61 -20.63 0.92
C ALA A 692 1.12 -21.22 2.26
N ARG A 693 -0.19 -21.23 2.51
CA ARG A 693 -0.79 -21.88 3.69
C ARG A 693 -1.01 -23.38 3.49
N LEU A 694 -1.53 -23.81 2.34
CA LEU A 694 -1.69 -25.23 2.02
C LEU A 694 -0.33 -25.95 1.98
N ALA A 695 0.71 -25.30 1.47
CA ALA A 695 2.09 -25.79 1.42
C ALA A 695 2.68 -26.16 2.79
N THR A 696 2.06 -25.76 3.90
CA THR A 696 2.50 -26.16 5.25
C THR A 696 2.09 -27.59 5.61
N GLN A 697 1.19 -28.22 4.84
CA GLN A 697 0.59 -29.54 5.13
C GLN A 697 0.31 -30.40 3.89
N VAL A 698 0.36 -29.80 2.69
CA VAL A 698 0.24 -30.48 1.41
C VAL A 698 1.61 -30.49 0.73
N SER A 699 2.11 -31.68 0.44
CA SER A 699 3.35 -31.90 -0.29
C SER A 699 3.30 -31.34 -1.71
N ALA A 700 4.47 -31.11 -2.31
CA ALA A 700 4.58 -30.70 -3.72
C ALA A 700 4.43 -31.89 -4.72
N ASP A 701 3.80 -32.98 -4.29
CA ASP A 701 3.66 -34.26 -5.00
C ASP A 701 2.47 -34.26 -5.99
N ASN A 702 2.34 -33.17 -6.77
CA ASN A 702 1.24 -32.91 -7.70
C ASN A 702 -0.18 -32.84 -7.07
N THR A 703 -0.32 -33.08 -5.75
CA THR A 703 -1.59 -32.92 -5.02
C THR A 703 -2.19 -31.51 -5.15
N MET A 704 -1.32 -30.48 -5.20
CA MET A 704 -1.71 -29.08 -5.39
C MET A 704 -0.90 -28.41 -6.50
N ARG A 705 -1.57 -27.60 -7.33
CA ARG A 705 -0.91 -26.77 -8.36
C ARG A 705 -1.46 -25.33 -8.39
N ARG A 706 -0.54 -24.37 -8.44
CA ARG A 706 -0.79 -22.94 -8.64
C ARG A 706 -0.68 -22.61 -10.12
N VAL A 707 -1.83 -22.46 -10.78
CA VAL A 707 -1.90 -22.14 -12.21
C VAL A 707 -1.71 -20.63 -12.41
N MET A 708 -0.68 -20.26 -13.17
CA MET A 708 -0.26 -18.87 -13.36
C MET A 708 -0.64 -18.35 -14.76
N ALA A 709 -0.77 -17.03 -14.88
CA ALA A 709 -0.86 -16.40 -16.20
C ALA A 709 0.55 -16.23 -16.80
N PHE A 710 0.72 -16.52 -18.10
CA PHE A 710 1.98 -16.36 -18.83
C PHE A 710 2.60 -14.95 -18.72
N SER A 711 1.78 -13.93 -18.47
CA SER A 711 2.19 -12.54 -18.29
C SER A 711 2.80 -12.24 -16.91
N ARG A 712 2.70 -13.15 -15.94
CA ARG A 712 3.28 -12.96 -14.61
C ARG A 712 4.76 -13.32 -14.64
N ARG A 713 5.60 -12.48 -14.04
CA ARG A 713 7.04 -12.75 -13.93
C ARG A 713 7.32 -13.77 -12.82
N VAL A 714 8.16 -14.77 -13.12
CA VAL A 714 8.56 -15.81 -12.17
C VAL A 714 9.28 -15.20 -10.96
N GLN A 715 10.19 -14.26 -11.20
CA GLN A 715 10.91 -13.48 -10.18
C GLN A 715 10.02 -12.70 -9.18
N ASP A 716 8.75 -12.41 -9.52
CA ASP A 716 7.81 -11.68 -8.66
C ASP A 716 6.91 -12.65 -7.86
N THR A 717 7.25 -13.94 -7.82
CA THR A 717 6.46 -14.98 -7.16
C THR A 717 7.15 -15.42 -5.88
N PRO A 718 6.44 -15.55 -4.74
CA PRO A 718 7.04 -15.99 -3.49
C PRO A 718 7.72 -17.36 -3.61
N ALA A 719 8.90 -17.52 -2.99
CA ALA A 719 9.65 -18.77 -3.01
C ALA A 719 8.87 -19.98 -2.46
N SER A 720 7.93 -19.75 -1.52
CA SER A 720 7.04 -20.78 -0.99
C SER A 720 5.91 -21.21 -1.94
N VAL A 721 5.74 -20.52 -3.07
CA VAL A 721 4.68 -20.77 -4.07
C VAL A 721 5.26 -21.41 -5.33
N LEU A 722 6.49 -21.05 -5.72
CA LEU A 722 7.18 -21.58 -6.91
C LEU A 722 7.17 -23.12 -7.03
N PRO A 723 7.40 -23.93 -5.97
CA PRO A 723 7.37 -25.40 -6.07
C PRO A 723 6.03 -26.00 -6.54
N PHE A 724 4.95 -25.24 -6.47
CA PHE A 724 3.61 -25.65 -6.89
C PHE A 724 3.22 -25.08 -8.27
N THR A 725 4.15 -24.43 -8.99
CA THR A 725 3.89 -23.81 -10.31
C THR A 725 4.54 -24.60 -11.44
N THR A 726 3.94 -24.53 -12.64
CA THR A 726 4.57 -25.07 -13.86
C THR A 726 5.40 -23.99 -14.54
N ILE A 727 6.71 -24.21 -14.68
CA ILE A 727 7.65 -23.29 -15.35
C ILE A 727 8.46 -24.00 -16.43
N THR A 728 8.81 -23.29 -17.49
CA THR A 728 9.84 -23.70 -18.47
C THR A 728 11.01 -22.73 -18.47
N CYS A 729 12.17 -23.23 -18.91
CA CYS A 729 13.41 -22.46 -19.04
C CYS A 729 13.90 -22.51 -20.49
N ASP A 730 13.64 -21.44 -21.24
CA ASP A 730 14.08 -21.31 -22.62
C ASP A 730 15.36 -20.45 -22.65
N GLY A 731 16.50 -21.11 -22.44
CA GLY A 731 17.80 -20.44 -22.26
C GLY A 731 17.83 -19.59 -20.99
N GLU A 732 18.07 -18.28 -21.12
CA GLU A 732 18.07 -17.34 -19.98
C GLU A 732 16.66 -16.92 -19.51
N SER A 733 15.59 -17.31 -20.22
CA SER A 733 14.22 -16.88 -19.92
C SER A 733 13.40 -17.98 -19.23
N THR A 734 13.03 -17.76 -17.97
CA THR A 734 12.06 -18.60 -17.25
C THR A 734 10.65 -18.02 -17.36
N SER A 735 9.67 -18.83 -17.74
CA SER A 735 8.27 -18.40 -17.88
C SER A 735 7.28 -19.43 -17.30
N PHE A 736 6.07 -18.99 -16.96
CA PHE A 736 4.99 -19.89 -16.55
C PHE A 736 4.29 -20.49 -17.76
N VAL A 737 4.07 -21.80 -17.73
CA VAL A 737 3.36 -22.52 -18.80
C VAL A 737 2.01 -23.06 -18.34
N GLN A 738 1.15 -23.32 -19.33
CA GLN A 738 -0.12 -24.00 -19.13
C GLN A 738 0.12 -25.47 -18.76
N PRO A 739 -0.50 -26.01 -17.70
CA PRO A 739 -0.46 -27.44 -17.40
C PRO A 739 -1.24 -28.27 -18.43
N SER A 740 -0.84 -29.51 -18.64
CA SER A 740 -1.56 -30.44 -19.52
C SER A 740 -2.87 -30.93 -18.89
N LEU A 741 -3.78 -31.50 -19.69
CA LEU A 741 -4.99 -32.11 -19.15
C LEU A 741 -4.69 -33.28 -18.21
N ASP A 742 -3.66 -34.08 -18.48
CA ASP A 742 -3.26 -35.20 -17.61
C ASP A 742 -2.71 -34.72 -16.26
N GLU A 743 -1.97 -33.61 -16.25
CA GLU A 743 -1.55 -32.94 -15.02
C GLU A 743 -2.74 -32.40 -14.22
N LEU A 744 -3.73 -31.80 -14.90
CA LEU A 744 -4.96 -31.31 -14.26
C LEU A 744 -5.82 -32.45 -13.71
N ASN A 745 -5.98 -33.54 -14.47
CA ASN A 745 -6.72 -34.75 -14.09
C ASN A 745 -6.09 -35.48 -12.88
N THR A 746 -4.78 -35.31 -12.66
CA THR A 746 -4.08 -35.89 -11.51
C THR A 746 -3.90 -34.92 -10.33
N THR A 747 -4.23 -33.63 -10.50
CA THR A 747 -4.13 -32.63 -9.43
C THR A 747 -5.42 -32.54 -8.61
N SER A 748 -5.31 -32.63 -7.28
CA SER A 748 -6.48 -32.52 -6.39
C SER A 748 -6.89 -31.08 -6.08
N VAL A 749 -5.95 -30.15 -5.96
CA VAL A 749 -6.22 -28.73 -5.65
C VAL A 749 -5.58 -27.81 -6.68
N LEU A 750 -6.40 -27.11 -7.46
CA LEU A 750 -5.97 -26.04 -8.35
C LEU A 750 -6.19 -24.69 -7.67
N VAL A 751 -5.15 -23.88 -7.56
CA VAL A 751 -5.25 -22.49 -7.08
C VAL A 751 -4.95 -21.54 -8.23
N THR A 752 -5.86 -20.60 -8.49
CA THR A 752 -5.84 -19.72 -9.67
C THR A 752 -6.27 -18.30 -9.32
N THR A 753 -5.96 -17.34 -10.20
CA THR A 753 -6.78 -16.11 -10.25
C THR A 753 -8.06 -16.38 -11.03
N ILE A 754 -9.16 -15.68 -10.73
CA ILE A 754 -10.47 -15.88 -11.40
C ILE A 754 -10.34 -15.92 -12.94
N ALA A 755 -9.62 -14.96 -13.53
CA ALA A 755 -9.39 -14.89 -14.98
C ALA A 755 -8.51 -16.04 -15.55
N THR A 756 -7.72 -16.71 -14.72
CA THR A 756 -7.00 -17.95 -15.11
C THR A 756 -7.86 -19.18 -14.89
N GLY A 757 -8.64 -19.25 -13.80
CA GLY A 757 -9.63 -20.31 -13.57
C GLY A 757 -10.66 -20.42 -14.69
N ALA A 758 -11.13 -19.29 -15.22
CA ALA A 758 -12.07 -19.25 -16.34
C ALA A 758 -11.48 -19.87 -17.64
N LYS A 759 -10.15 -19.82 -17.83
CA LYS A 759 -9.48 -20.43 -18.98
C LYS A 759 -9.40 -21.95 -18.94
N LEU A 760 -9.61 -22.58 -17.77
CA LEU A 760 -9.53 -24.04 -17.64
C LEU A 760 -10.49 -24.74 -18.61
N PHE A 761 -11.67 -24.16 -18.84
CA PHE A 761 -12.62 -24.63 -19.86
C PHE A 761 -12.04 -24.55 -21.29
N ASN A 762 -11.38 -23.45 -21.65
CA ASN A 762 -10.72 -23.33 -22.96
C ASN A 762 -9.55 -24.32 -23.14
N TRP A 763 -8.96 -24.78 -22.04
CA TRP A 763 -7.92 -25.81 -21.99
C TRP A 763 -8.49 -27.24 -21.99
N GLY A 764 -9.81 -27.41 -22.01
CA GLY A 764 -10.49 -28.70 -22.13
C GLY A 764 -10.99 -29.31 -20.82
N VAL A 765 -10.87 -28.60 -19.69
CA VAL A 765 -11.48 -29.03 -18.43
C VAL A 765 -13.01 -29.00 -18.60
N GLN A 766 -13.63 -30.17 -18.41
CA GLN A 766 -15.04 -30.37 -18.66
C GLN A 766 -15.91 -29.76 -17.55
N ARG A 767 -17.18 -29.46 -17.89
CA ARG A 767 -18.19 -29.06 -16.91
C ARG A 767 -18.40 -30.21 -15.90
N GLY A 768 -18.48 -29.88 -14.61
CA GLY A 768 -18.67 -30.86 -13.54
C GLY A 768 -17.39 -31.56 -13.09
N PHE A 769 -16.23 -31.19 -13.64
CA PHE A 769 -14.93 -31.71 -13.21
C PHE A 769 -14.62 -31.40 -11.73
N PHE A 770 -15.03 -30.22 -11.23
CA PHE A 770 -14.80 -29.82 -9.85
C PHE A 770 -15.94 -30.22 -8.91
N ASP A 771 -15.56 -30.82 -7.79
CA ASP A 771 -16.47 -31.10 -6.66
C ASP A 771 -16.78 -29.83 -5.85
N LEU A 772 -15.77 -28.95 -5.74
CA LEU A 772 -15.78 -27.73 -4.95
C LEU A 772 -15.10 -26.60 -5.73
N ILE A 773 -15.79 -25.48 -5.90
CA ILE A 773 -15.23 -24.22 -6.40
C ILE A 773 -15.33 -23.16 -5.29
N VAL A 774 -14.19 -22.67 -4.81
CA VAL A 774 -14.10 -21.62 -3.80
C VAL A 774 -13.65 -20.32 -4.45
N PHE A 775 -14.32 -19.21 -4.12
CA PHE A 775 -13.88 -17.86 -4.43
C PHE A 775 -13.45 -17.18 -3.14
N ASP A 776 -12.14 -17.03 -2.89
CA ASP A 776 -11.64 -16.18 -1.79
C ASP A 776 -11.59 -14.72 -2.24
N GLU A 777 -11.88 -13.81 -1.31
CA GLU A 777 -12.19 -12.39 -1.58
C GLU A 777 -13.26 -12.17 -2.68
N ALA A 778 -14.29 -13.03 -2.73
CA ALA A 778 -15.40 -12.98 -3.69
C ALA A 778 -16.12 -11.61 -3.75
N ALA A 779 -16.11 -10.85 -2.66
CA ALA A 779 -16.68 -9.51 -2.59
C ALA A 779 -15.95 -8.47 -3.47
N GLN A 780 -14.68 -8.71 -3.81
CA GLN A 780 -13.87 -7.85 -4.69
C GLN A 780 -14.05 -8.19 -6.19
N ALA A 781 -14.77 -9.26 -6.52
CA ALA A 781 -14.99 -9.71 -7.90
C ALA A 781 -16.36 -9.23 -8.42
N THR A 782 -16.39 -8.74 -9.67
CA THR A 782 -17.67 -8.50 -10.36
C THR A 782 -18.43 -9.82 -10.47
N GLU A 783 -19.76 -9.77 -10.47
CA GLU A 783 -20.57 -10.98 -10.68
C GLU A 783 -20.22 -11.71 -11.99
N PRO A 784 -20.03 -11.03 -13.15
CA PRO A 784 -19.56 -11.69 -14.36
C PRO A 784 -18.19 -12.37 -14.25
N ALA A 785 -17.27 -11.87 -13.42
CA ALA A 785 -15.99 -12.54 -13.18
C ALA A 785 -16.17 -13.88 -12.45
N VAL A 786 -17.07 -13.96 -11.47
CA VAL A 786 -17.42 -15.25 -10.83
C VAL A 786 -18.12 -16.18 -11.85
N VAL A 787 -19.03 -15.64 -12.64
CA VAL A 787 -19.78 -16.38 -13.69
C VAL A 787 -18.87 -16.84 -14.84
N ALA A 788 -17.75 -16.17 -15.11
CA ALA A 788 -16.69 -16.63 -16.03
C ALA A 788 -16.16 -18.02 -15.68
N VAL A 789 -16.19 -18.39 -14.39
CA VAL A 789 -15.73 -19.69 -13.88
C VAL A 789 -16.90 -20.65 -13.69
N VAL A 790 -17.97 -20.26 -12.97
CA VAL A 790 -19.07 -21.21 -12.68
C VAL A 790 -19.91 -21.51 -13.92
N GLY A 791 -20.14 -20.52 -14.79
CA GLY A 791 -20.94 -20.65 -16.00
C GLY A 791 -20.51 -21.82 -16.91
N PRO A 792 -19.21 -22.01 -17.22
CA PRO A 792 -18.74 -23.15 -18.00
C PRO A 792 -18.36 -24.39 -17.19
N LEU A 793 -17.90 -24.26 -15.93
CA LEU A 793 -17.29 -25.38 -15.19
C LEU A 793 -18.19 -26.05 -14.16
N ALA A 794 -19.23 -25.37 -13.65
CA ALA A 794 -20.09 -25.91 -12.60
C ALA A 794 -21.32 -26.65 -13.14
N THR A 795 -21.88 -27.54 -12.31
CA THR A 795 -23.22 -28.13 -12.50
C THR A 795 -24.08 -27.85 -11.26
N ARG A 796 -25.33 -28.32 -11.27
CA ARG A 796 -26.22 -28.35 -10.08
C ARG A 796 -25.63 -29.11 -8.88
N ASP A 797 -24.58 -29.92 -9.11
CA ASP A 797 -23.92 -30.76 -8.10
C ASP A 797 -22.51 -30.28 -7.71
N THR A 798 -22.02 -29.19 -8.31
CA THR A 798 -20.78 -28.55 -7.88
C THR A 798 -21.05 -27.69 -6.63
N VAL A 799 -20.33 -27.95 -5.54
CA VAL A 799 -20.39 -27.08 -4.36
C VAL A 799 -19.66 -25.77 -4.67
N VAL A 800 -20.31 -24.64 -4.45
CA VAL A 800 -19.70 -23.31 -4.62
C VAL A 800 -19.61 -22.61 -3.27
N VAL A 801 -18.45 -22.06 -2.93
CA VAL A 801 -18.22 -21.26 -1.72
C VAL A 801 -17.83 -19.84 -2.12
N LEU A 802 -18.59 -18.85 -1.67
CA LEU A 802 -18.27 -17.44 -1.84
C LEU A 802 -17.76 -16.90 -0.49
N ALA A 803 -16.44 -16.72 -0.39
CA ALA A 803 -15.79 -16.24 0.81
C ALA A 803 -15.31 -14.80 0.63
N GLY A 804 -15.66 -13.90 1.54
CA GLY A 804 -15.37 -12.48 1.37
C GLY A 804 -15.91 -11.59 2.47
N ASP A 805 -15.87 -10.29 2.22
CA ASP A 805 -16.45 -9.26 3.08
C ASP A 805 -17.08 -8.15 2.21
N PRO A 806 -18.41 -8.15 2.04
CA PRO A 806 -19.13 -7.10 1.31
C PRO A 806 -19.10 -5.70 1.96
N LYS A 807 -18.45 -5.52 3.12
CA LYS A 807 -18.23 -4.21 3.76
C LYS A 807 -16.81 -3.66 3.52
N GLN A 808 -15.93 -4.43 2.88
CA GLN A 808 -14.62 -3.99 2.39
C GLN A 808 -14.72 -3.43 0.96
N LEU A 809 -13.58 -3.29 0.27
CA LEU A 809 -13.55 -2.82 -1.11
C LEU A 809 -14.30 -3.79 -2.04
N GLY A 810 -15.21 -3.24 -2.84
CA GLY A 810 -15.89 -3.95 -3.91
C GLY A 810 -15.08 -3.99 -5.22
N PRO A 811 -15.70 -4.46 -6.30
CA PRO A 811 -15.08 -4.55 -7.63
C PRO A 811 -14.76 -3.17 -8.22
N VAL A 812 -13.59 -3.04 -8.85
CA VAL A 812 -13.17 -1.79 -9.51
C VAL A 812 -13.76 -1.71 -10.91
N VAL A 813 -14.85 -0.95 -11.06
CA VAL A 813 -15.55 -0.70 -12.34
C VAL A 813 -15.25 0.73 -12.82
N LYS A 814 -14.83 0.89 -14.08
CA LYS A 814 -14.46 2.20 -14.66
C LYS A 814 -15.64 2.94 -15.28
N SER A 815 -16.62 2.21 -15.82
CA SER A 815 -17.84 2.74 -16.40
C SER A 815 -18.79 3.23 -15.30
N THR A 816 -19.04 4.53 -15.29
CA THR A 816 -20.06 5.15 -14.42
C THR A 816 -21.46 4.58 -14.68
N TYR A 817 -21.73 4.13 -15.91
CA TYR A 817 -22.94 3.38 -16.24
C TYR A 817 -22.91 1.99 -15.61
N GLY A 818 -21.81 1.26 -15.73
CA GLY A 818 -21.59 -0.04 -15.06
C GLY A 818 -21.88 0.05 -13.56
N VAL A 819 -21.28 1.03 -12.87
CA VAL A 819 -21.51 1.29 -11.45
C VAL A 819 -23.00 1.56 -11.16
N ARG A 820 -23.63 2.49 -11.90
CA ARG A 820 -25.04 2.89 -11.69
C ARG A 820 -26.03 1.72 -11.80
N PHE A 821 -25.77 0.76 -12.69
CA PHE A 821 -26.70 -0.33 -12.99
C PHE A 821 -26.33 -1.69 -12.36
N GLY A 822 -25.32 -1.71 -11.49
CA GLY A 822 -25.03 -2.83 -10.58
C GLY A 822 -23.80 -3.67 -10.92
N LEU A 823 -22.99 -3.32 -11.93
CA LEU A 823 -21.74 -4.06 -12.24
C LEU A 823 -20.71 -3.97 -11.10
N GLY A 824 -20.76 -2.88 -10.31
CA GLY A 824 -19.96 -2.70 -9.10
C GLY A 824 -20.47 -3.44 -7.88
N LYS A 825 -21.55 -4.24 -8.00
CA LYS A 825 -22.05 -5.12 -6.94
C LYS A 825 -21.51 -6.53 -7.17
N SER A 826 -20.91 -7.15 -6.16
CA SER A 826 -20.43 -8.53 -6.26
C SER A 826 -21.58 -9.54 -6.14
N LEU A 827 -21.40 -10.77 -6.67
CA LEU A 827 -22.38 -11.84 -6.49
C LEU A 827 -22.65 -12.10 -5.00
N MET A 828 -21.60 -12.13 -4.17
CA MET A 828 -21.71 -12.32 -2.72
C MET A 828 -22.56 -11.23 -2.06
N GLU A 829 -22.33 -9.96 -2.41
CA GLU A 829 -23.10 -8.81 -1.90
C GLU A 829 -24.55 -8.81 -2.40
N ARG A 830 -24.82 -9.38 -3.59
CA ARG A 830 -26.19 -9.54 -4.09
C ARG A 830 -26.95 -10.67 -3.37
N LEU A 831 -26.29 -11.78 -3.07
CA LEU A 831 -26.91 -12.93 -2.40
C LEU A 831 -27.09 -12.75 -0.89
N LEU A 832 -26.19 -12.02 -0.21
CA LEU A 832 -26.19 -11.91 1.25
C LEU A 832 -27.55 -11.50 1.87
N PRO A 833 -28.31 -10.50 1.35
CA PRO A 833 -29.60 -10.12 1.93
C PRO A 833 -30.64 -11.24 1.90
N VAL A 834 -30.68 -12.04 0.83
CA VAL A 834 -31.62 -13.19 0.70
C VAL A 834 -31.28 -14.27 1.73
N TYR A 835 -29.99 -14.43 2.03
CA TYR A 835 -29.49 -15.40 3.01
C TYR A 835 -29.78 -14.95 4.45
N GLU A 836 -29.70 -13.64 4.71
CA GLU A 836 -30.07 -13.02 5.98
C GLU A 836 -31.59 -13.08 6.22
N GLU A 837 -32.40 -12.82 5.19
CA GLU A 837 -33.86 -12.94 5.22
C GLU A 837 -34.31 -14.38 5.51
N ALA A 838 -33.76 -15.36 4.78
CA ALA A 838 -34.02 -16.78 5.03
C ALA A 838 -33.59 -17.22 6.44
N ALA A 839 -32.47 -16.70 6.95
CA ALA A 839 -32.04 -17.00 8.31
C ALA A 839 -33.01 -16.45 9.37
N ALA A 840 -33.57 -15.25 9.16
CA ALA A 840 -34.57 -14.65 10.03
C ALA A 840 -35.91 -15.42 10.00
N ALA A 841 -36.38 -15.80 8.80
CA ALA A 841 -37.65 -16.49 8.60
C ALA A 841 -37.72 -17.89 9.25
N VAL A 842 -36.58 -18.56 9.45
CA VAL A 842 -36.52 -19.92 10.03
C VAL A 842 -36.69 -19.94 11.56
N GLY A 843 -36.75 -18.77 12.22
CA GLY A 843 -37.34 -18.64 13.56
C GLY A 843 -36.70 -19.49 14.67
N HIS A 844 -35.38 -19.60 14.69
CA HIS A 844 -34.70 -20.39 15.72
C HIS A 844 -34.89 -19.78 17.12
N HIS A 845 -35.21 -20.63 18.10
CA HIS A 845 -34.89 -20.39 19.52
C HIS A 845 -33.47 -19.85 19.63
N PRO A 846 -33.18 -18.92 20.57
CA PRO A 846 -31.93 -18.17 20.60
C PRO A 846 -30.74 -19.13 20.46
N PRO A 847 -29.96 -19.06 19.36
CA PRO A 847 -28.78 -19.88 19.21
C PRO A 847 -27.85 -19.63 20.42
N PRO A 848 -27.01 -20.61 20.82
CA PRO A 848 -25.97 -20.32 21.79
C PRO A 848 -25.19 -19.08 21.32
N PRO A 849 -24.77 -18.17 22.22
CA PRO A 849 -24.32 -16.83 21.85
C PRO A 849 -23.15 -16.78 20.86
N THR A 850 -22.46 -17.91 20.65
CA THR A 850 -21.42 -18.13 19.64
C THR A 850 -21.90 -18.37 18.21
N THR A 851 -23.20 -18.62 17.94
CA THR A 851 -23.72 -18.92 16.58
C THR A 851 -24.89 -18.04 16.16
N LYS A 852 -24.96 -16.81 16.70
CA LYS A 852 -26.02 -15.82 16.39
C LYS A 852 -26.09 -15.41 14.90
N HIS A 853 -25.01 -15.62 14.15
CA HIS A 853 -24.84 -15.14 12.76
C HIS A 853 -24.46 -16.27 11.78
N SER A 854 -24.95 -17.48 12.04
CA SER A 854 -24.73 -18.64 11.17
C SER A 854 -26.04 -19.36 10.86
N SER A 855 -26.19 -19.76 9.60
CA SER A 855 -27.20 -20.68 9.10
C SER A 855 -26.50 -21.90 8.46
N PRO A 856 -27.22 -22.95 8.04
CA PRO A 856 -26.63 -24.08 7.33
C PRO A 856 -25.99 -23.74 5.96
N TRP A 857 -26.22 -22.53 5.45
CA TRP A 857 -25.79 -22.04 4.14
C TRP A 857 -24.91 -20.77 4.21
N SER A 858 -24.72 -20.19 5.40
CA SER A 858 -23.80 -19.08 5.60
C SER A 858 -23.24 -19.01 7.02
N THR A 859 -21.99 -18.57 7.15
CA THR A 859 -21.38 -18.30 8.46
C THR A 859 -20.65 -16.95 8.45
N LYS A 860 -20.96 -16.10 9.43
CA LYS A 860 -20.21 -14.89 9.77
C LYS A 860 -19.12 -15.22 10.80
N LEU A 861 -17.86 -15.09 10.43
CA LEU A 861 -16.73 -15.23 11.36
C LEU A 861 -16.61 -13.96 12.22
N VAL A 862 -16.76 -14.07 13.55
CA VAL A 862 -16.79 -12.89 14.45
C VAL A 862 -15.50 -12.62 15.22
N ARG A 863 -14.67 -13.64 15.50
CA ARG A 863 -13.43 -13.46 16.28
C ARG A 863 -12.31 -12.87 15.44
N ASN A 864 -11.84 -11.67 15.77
CA ASN A 864 -10.75 -10.97 15.09
C ASN A 864 -9.39 -11.28 15.75
N TYR A 865 -8.42 -11.75 14.96
CA TYR A 865 -7.07 -12.12 15.40
C TYR A 865 -5.98 -11.15 14.89
N ARG A 866 -6.34 -9.91 14.54
CA ARG A 866 -5.43 -8.92 13.95
C ARG A 866 -5.26 -7.66 14.79
N SER A 867 -6.35 -7.12 15.33
CA SER A 867 -6.42 -5.74 15.82
C SER A 867 -6.43 -5.66 17.33
N HIS A 868 -5.80 -4.60 17.88
CA HIS A 868 -6.01 -4.20 19.27
C HIS A 868 -7.50 -3.89 19.52
N PRO A 869 -8.07 -4.15 20.72
CA PRO A 869 -9.49 -3.90 21.00
C PRO A 869 -9.96 -2.50 20.60
N ASP A 870 -9.23 -1.45 20.97
CA ASP A 870 -9.60 -0.06 20.62
C ASP A 870 -9.43 0.28 19.12
N ILE A 871 -8.57 -0.44 18.38
CA ILE A 871 -8.50 -0.33 16.90
C ILE A 871 -9.72 -1.00 16.27
N LEU A 872 -10.17 -2.13 16.82
CA LEU A 872 -11.31 -2.90 16.32
C LEU A 872 -12.65 -2.22 16.63
N ALA A 873 -12.76 -1.49 17.75
CA ALA A 873 -14.01 -0.96 18.26
C ALA A 873 -14.78 -0.10 17.25
N VAL A 874 -14.11 0.83 16.57
CA VAL A 874 -14.74 1.74 15.59
C VAL A 874 -15.27 1.00 14.35
N PRO A 875 -14.46 0.24 13.57
CA PRO A 875 -14.98 -0.49 12.41
C PRO A 875 -16.01 -1.56 12.80
N ASN A 876 -15.87 -2.20 13.97
CA ASN A 876 -16.85 -3.15 14.47
C ASN A 876 -18.24 -2.54 14.64
N ALA A 877 -18.34 -1.42 15.37
CA ALA A 877 -19.61 -0.75 15.65
C ALA A 877 -20.31 -0.21 14.39
N GLN A 878 -19.58 0.04 13.30
CA GLN A 878 -20.11 0.75 12.14
C GLN A 878 -20.40 -0.09 10.91
N PHE A 879 -19.68 -1.21 10.74
CA PHE A 879 -19.78 -2.05 9.55
C PHE A 879 -20.24 -3.47 9.87
N TYR A 880 -20.17 -3.88 11.14
CA TYR A 880 -20.39 -5.26 11.58
C TYR A 880 -21.30 -5.35 12.82
N ASP A 881 -22.09 -4.31 13.09
CA ASP A 881 -23.16 -4.27 14.10
C ASP A 881 -22.69 -4.50 15.55
N GLY A 882 -21.38 -4.34 15.81
CA GLY A 882 -20.77 -4.62 17.10
C GLY A 882 -20.38 -6.09 17.33
N ASP A 883 -20.64 -6.99 16.38
CA ASP A 883 -20.49 -8.44 16.57
C ASP A 883 -19.03 -8.92 16.71
N LEU A 884 -18.03 -8.16 16.27
CA LEU A 884 -16.63 -8.62 16.24
C LEU A 884 -15.98 -8.67 17.63
N VAL A 885 -15.38 -9.81 17.95
CA VAL A 885 -14.74 -10.09 19.24
C VAL A 885 -13.21 -10.01 19.10
N PRO A 886 -12.51 -9.07 19.77
CA PRO A 886 -11.05 -9.03 19.74
C PRO A 886 -10.47 -10.28 20.41
N SER A 887 -9.72 -11.06 19.65
CA SER A 887 -9.18 -12.37 20.02
C SER A 887 -7.68 -12.51 19.69
N ALA A 888 -7.04 -11.42 19.27
CA ALA A 888 -5.62 -11.35 18.94
C ALA A 888 -4.73 -11.38 20.21
N PRO A 889 -3.57 -12.05 20.20
CA PRO A 889 -2.66 -12.03 21.35
C PRO A 889 -2.24 -10.61 21.78
N THR A 890 -2.28 -10.36 23.08
CA THR A 890 -1.87 -9.06 23.65
C THR A 890 -0.39 -8.78 23.40
N SER A 891 0.47 -9.81 23.46
CA SER A 891 1.90 -9.72 23.13
C SER A 891 2.20 -9.12 21.75
N VAL A 892 1.29 -9.31 20.77
CA VAL A 892 1.40 -8.72 19.43
C VAL A 892 0.72 -7.37 19.38
N THR A 893 -0.56 -7.30 19.77
CA THR A 893 -1.38 -6.08 19.62
C THR A 893 -1.01 -4.93 20.53
N HIS A 894 -0.39 -5.21 21.68
CA HIS A 894 0.06 -4.21 22.67
C HIS A 894 1.56 -3.93 22.56
N SER A 895 2.28 -4.57 21.63
CA SER A 895 3.74 -4.47 21.48
C SER A 895 4.28 -3.04 21.30
N LEU A 896 3.44 -2.13 20.79
CA LEU A 896 3.77 -0.73 20.54
C LEU A 896 3.14 0.25 21.55
N LEU A 897 2.47 -0.22 22.61
CA LEU A 897 1.88 0.68 23.63
C LEU A 897 2.92 1.53 24.38
N THR A 898 4.17 1.07 24.44
CA THR A 898 5.29 1.80 25.02
C THR A 898 6.01 2.72 24.02
N TRP A 899 5.48 2.89 22.80
CA TRP A 899 6.06 3.80 21.81
C TRP A 899 5.99 5.26 22.31
N PRO A 900 7.12 5.98 22.50
CA PRO A 900 7.15 7.26 23.21
C PRO A 900 6.33 8.41 22.62
N HIS A 901 5.86 8.25 21.38
CA HIS A 901 5.07 9.25 20.66
C HIS A 901 3.56 8.92 20.60
N LEU A 902 3.09 7.85 21.29
CA LEU A 902 1.66 7.67 21.51
C LEU A 902 1.13 8.77 22.45
N PRO A 903 0.05 9.49 22.07
CA PRO A 903 -0.58 10.48 22.94
C PRO A 903 -1.32 9.82 24.12
N ASN A 904 -1.67 8.53 24.00
CA ASN A 904 -2.14 7.70 25.10
C ASN A 904 -1.41 6.34 25.08
N PRO A 905 -0.58 6.01 26.08
CA PRO A 905 0.13 4.73 26.15
C PRO A 905 -0.78 3.52 26.45
N SER A 906 -2.09 3.70 26.64
CA SER A 906 -3.07 2.60 26.72
C SER A 906 -3.78 2.30 25.41
N VAL A 907 -3.53 3.05 24.33
CA VAL A 907 -4.20 2.89 23.02
C VAL A 907 -3.18 3.04 21.88
N PRO A 908 -2.99 2.03 21.01
CA PRO A 908 -2.02 2.09 19.92
C PRO A 908 -2.61 2.82 18.69
N LEU A 909 -3.10 4.05 18.91
CA LEU A 909 -3.67 4.92 17.88
C LEU A 909 -3.13 6.33 18.04
N VAL A 910 -2.69 6.91 16.92
CA VAL A 910 -2.42 8.35 16.78
C VAL A 910 -3.24 8.86 15.61
N PHE A 911 -4.02 9.91 15.83
CA PHE A 911 -4.56 10.71 14.74
C PHE A 911 -3.70 11.98 14.65
N HIS A 912 -2.82 12.04 13.66
CA HIS A 912 -1.96 13.18 13.39
C HIS A 912 -2.52 13.87 12.13
N GLY A 913 -3.17 15.02 12.33
CA GLY A 913 -3.87 15.79 11.31
C GLY A 913 -3.00 16.87 10.66
#